data_AF-I3D1X8-F1
#
_entry.id   AF-I3D1X8-F1
#
_cell.length_a   1.000
_cell.length_b   1.000
_cell.length_c   1.000
_cell.angle_alpha   90.00
_cell.angle_beta   90.00
_cell.angle_gamma   90.00
#
_symmetry.space_group_name_H-M   'P 1'
#
loop_
_entity.id
_entity.type
_entity.pdbx_description
1 polymer ?
#
loop_
_entity_poly.entity_id
_entity_poly.type
_entity_poly.pdbx_seq_one_letter_code
_entity_poly.pdbx_strand_id
1 'polypeptide(L)'
;MNSQTLIKKTIFSLLFVLCIVSLQTVYAEPEFAFKYGTTGTGNSNLNNPTDVIVDKNGKNIYVVDNNNDRILVLENDGDYDFKYGTFCDIAEIQNCNDNADGANVDGDGQFNNPISIARDALGKFFVVDSDNFRVQIFDDDGEFQSKFGSSNSAIDEYLGSAKGITIQESSNNILVSNTESDLISVFDSTGDFLFEFDSFDGNDDFSNPSNMIIDNSNEMLFVSDSGNDRIVIFELVTGTTCPSGTVKSVSGVCYVKEFGSTGADEGEFNDPTGLAYDSTNDLLFVADSDNDRIQIFKIIDGTTCPSGTEEIVDGVCYVEEIGSTGSGNGQFNTPVGIAYDSTNDLLFVADSDNDRIQAFELNSEPAVLIPSKPENLKASPISPTSIIISWDKPVMAESIPSISGYKIEYKVGSGDYTVLTENTASTSSSFIHQGLDSSETYFYRVYSINSEGTSTSSSSVSIKPQHTTTPTALTATAISPNQIKLKWLPPSETFGQSISGYEVKREVIPGVYDTVGNTDSKTTSFIVSGLTTDKTYSYAISAVIGFGTTGESISASATPKEDSTDTSEEPITSSSVQITVSTPPIKLTASAVSSTQINLAWSSPVEDGNSPITGYKIEVKKDDNAFTELVSDSKSTTKTYSHTNLIKDSKYTYRVSAINSAGVSEPSNEFSAIPRSNNVQISPIGKLTIDEGKLLSFTVKLIDNSVKDAVFTLENNPPAGAKIISNTGMFSWTPSSSDGGKTYTFDITAKKDGISDKQTITITVNDSLISQP
;
A
#
# COMPACT_ATOMS: atom_id res chain seq x y z
N MET A 1 8.80 60.06 -39.31
CA MET A 1 8.09 60.47 -38.07
C MET A 1 7.09 59.38 -37.76
N ASN A 2 7.18 58.71 -36.62
CA ASN A 2 5.99 58.12 -36.01
C ASN A 2 6.20 58.04 -34.50
N SER A 3 5.28 58.74 -33.83
CA SER A 3 5.02 58.71 -32.40
C SER A 3 4.38 57.37 -32.03
N GLN A 4 4.64 56.93 -30.81
CA GLN A 4 4.09 55.75 -30.12
C GLN A 4 4.70 54.39 -30.54
N THR A 5 5.69 53.94 -29.76
CA THR A 5 5.62 52.77 -28.84
C THR A 5 7.06 52.43 -28.42
N LEU A 6 7.62 53.23 -27.51
CA LEU A 6 8.97 53.06 -26.98
C LEU A 6 8.91 52.66 -25.49
N ILE A 7 8.15 51.60 -25.19
CA ILE A 7 8.17 50.87 -23.91
C ILE A 7 7.87 49.41 -24.26
N LYS A 8 8.92 48.61 -24.53
CA LYS A 8 8.92 47.13 -24.59
C LYS A 8 10.30 46.66 -25.06
N LYS A 9 11.34 46.87 -24.24
CA LYS A 9 12.66 46.25 -24.44
C LYS A 9 13.61 46.33 -23.24
N THR A 10 13.11 46.21 -22.01
CA THR A 10 13.97 45.98 -20.83
C THR A 10 13.24 45.32 -19.64
N ILE A 11 12.38 44.34 -19.89
CA ILE A 11 11.86 43.44 -18.86
C ILE A 11 11.71 42.07 -19.52
N PHE A 12 12.75 41.25 -19.53
CA PHE A 12 12.69 39.79 -19.77
C PHE A 12 14.08 39.21 -19.53
N SER A 13 14.63 39.45 -18.33
CA SER A 13 15.82 38.77 -17.83
C SER A 13 15.93 39.00 -16.33
N LEU A 14 14.98 38.45 -15.57
CA LEU A 14 15.09 38.07 -14.15
C LEU A 14 13.77 37.40 -13.72
N LEU A 15 13.52 36.19 -14.21
CA LEU A 15 12.63 35.23 -13.55
C LEU A 15 13.33 33.87 -13.65
N PHE A 16 14.45 33.79 -12.91
CA PHE A 16 15.09 32.52 -12.61
C PHE A 16 14.29 31.91 -11.46
N VAL A 17 13.52 30.88 -11.80
CA VAL A 17 13.19 29.70 -11.01
C VAL A 17 13.50 29.82 -9.51
N LEU A 18 12.50 30.25 -8.74
CA LEU A 18 12.22 29.65 -7.45
C LEU A 18 10.74 29.28 -7.50
N CYS A 19 10.44 28.18 -8.19
CA CYS A 19 9.21 27.45 -7.89
C CYS A 19 9.51 26.78 -6.56
N ILE A 20 9.23 27.49 -5.46
CA ILE A 20 9.06 26.84 -4.17
C ILE A 20 7.88 25.92 -4.42
N VAL A 21 8.16 24.63 -4.60
CA VAL A 21 7.16 23.60 -4.36
C VAL A 21 6.78 23.85 -2.91
N SER A 22 5.63 24.47 -2.69
CA SER A 22 4.99 24.40 -1.38
C SER A 22 4.76 22.92 -1.20
N LEU A 23 5.61 22.26 -0.41
CA LEU A 23 5.30 20.93 0.07
C LEU A 23 4.00 21.10 0.85
N GLN A 24 2.89 20.69 0.24
CA GLN A 24 1.67 20.43 0.98
C GLN A 24 2.00 19.24 1.89
N THR A 25 2.18 19.51 3.17
CA THR A 25 2.10 18.49 4.20
C THR A 25 0.63 18.12 4.31
N VAL A 26 0.23 17.11 3.56
CA VAL A 26 -1.02 16.39 3.81
C VAL A 26 -0.65 15.26 4.76
N TYR A 27 -1.18 15.31 5.98
CA TYR A 27 -1.09 14.17 6.90
C TYR A 27 -1.85 13.01 6.26
N ALA A 28 -1.23 11.84 6.16
CA ALA A 28 -1.94 10.65 5.71
C ALA A 28 -2.83 10.17 6.85
N GLU A 29 -4.04 9.72 6.53
CA GLU A 29 -4.97 9.20 7.53
C GLU A 29 -4.29 8.07 8.33
N PRO A 30 -4.26 8.15 9.68
CA PRO A 30 -3.71 7.11 10.52
C PRO A 30 -4.40 5.76 10.24
N GLU A 31 -3.60 4.74 9.91
CA GLU A 31 -4.13 3.42 9.57
C GLU A 31 -4.05 2.49 10.77
N PHE A 32 -5.10 1.69 10.99
CA PHE A 32 -5.07 0.61 11.97
C PHE A 32 -3.93 -0.37 11.62
N ALA A 33 -2.98 -0.53 12.54
CA ALA A 33 -1.86 -1.44 12.38
C ALA A 33 -2.20 -2.82 12.93
N PHE A 34 -2.42 -2.90 14.25
CA PHE A 34 -2.72 -4.14 14.97
C PHE A 34 -3.41 -3.86 16.29
N LYS A 35 -3.83 -4.94 16.97
CA LYS A 35 -4.43 -4.88 18.31
C LYS A 35 -4.10 -6.13 19.10
N TYR A 36 -4.15 -6.00 20.41
CA TYR A 36 -3.99 -7.11 21.35
C TYR A 36 -4.85 -6.86 22.59
N GLY A 37 -5.00 -7.90 23.41
CA GLY A 37 -5.94 -7.90 24.52
C GLY A 37 -7.31 -8.45 24.15
N THR A 38 -7.89 -9.15 25.11
CA THR A 38 -9.29 -9.59 25.15
C THR A 38 -9.69 -9.65 26.62
N THR A 39 -10.98 -9.48 26.93
CA THR A 39 -11.49 -9.54 28.30
C THR A 39 -11.02 -10.77 29.06
N GLY A 40 -10.40 -10.58 30.23
CA GLY A 40 -10.04 -11.67 31.14
C GLY A 40 -8.87 -11.35 32.05
N THR A 41 -8.40 -12.37 32.78
CA THR A 41 -7.33 -12.24 33.79
C THR A 41 -6.00 -12.89 33.37
N GLY A 42 -5.97 -13.59 32.23
CA GLY A 42 -4.77 -14.25 31.72
C GLY A 42 -3.69 -13.26 31.25
N ASN A 43 -2.49 -13.78 30.94
CA ASN A 43 -1.32 -12.97 30.59
C ASN A 43 -1.44 -12.28 29.21
N SER A 44 -2.40 -12.68 28.37
CA SER A 44 -2.71 -12.02 27.09
C SER A 44 -4.10 -11.37 27.10
N ASN A 45 -4.70 -11.26 28.29
CA ASN A 45 -5.99 -10.64 28.50
C ASN A 45 -5.83 -9.29 29.18
N LEU A 46 -6.81 -8.41 28.97
CA LEU A 46 -6.94 -7.14 29.67
C LEU A 46 -8.35 -7.06 30.26
N ASN A 47 -8.54 -6.15 31.21
CA ASN A 47 -9.82 -5.83 31.80
C ASN A 47 -9.80 -4.35 32.21
N ASN A 48 -10.48 -3.51 31.44
CA ASN A 48 -10.53 -2.06 31.57
C ASN A 48 -9.11 -1.42 31.60
N PRO A 49 -8.33 -1.52 30.52
CA PRO A 49 -7.03 -0.86 30.47
C PRO A 49 -7.19 0.66 30.49
N THR A 50 -6.63 1.34 31.49
CA THR A 50 -6.87 2.79 31.69
C THR A 50 -5.74 3.69 31.19
N ASP A 51 -4.54 3.15 31.03
CA ASP A 51 -3.39 3.91 30.55
C ASP A 51 -2.37 2.99 29.85
N VAL A 52 -1.55 3.58 28.99
CA VAL A 52 -0.51 2.87 28.24
C VAL A 52 0.69 3.79 28.05
N ILE A 53 1.90 3.27 28.24
CA ILE A 53 3.15 3.96 27.89
C ILE A 53 4.08 3.02 27.12
N VAL A 54 4.99 3.59 26.32
CA VAL A 54 5.99 2.86 25.55
C VAL A 54 7.39 3.26 26.03
N ASP A 55 8.33 2.33 26.07
CA ASP A 55 9.71 2.69 26.36
C ASP A 55 10.33 3.54 25.23
N LYS A 56 11.42 4.26 25.55
CA LYS A 56 12.12 5.13 24.59
C LYS A 56 12.65 4.39 23.34
N ASN A 57 12.68 3.06 23.36
CA ASN A 57 13.26 2.24 22.30
C ASN A 57 12.17 1.63 21.41
N GLY A 58 10.88 1.85 21.73
CA GLY A 58 9.74 1.22 21.08
C GLY A 58 9.72 -0.31 21.23
N LYS A 59 10.34 -0.87 22.27
CA LYS A 59 10.45 -2.33 22.47
C LYS A 59 9.34 -2.86 23.35
N ASN A 60 9.15 -2.25 24.51
CA ASN A 60 8.19 -2.68 25.52
C ASN A 60 7.05 -1.67 25.65
N ILE A 61 5.84 -2.20 25.80
CA ILE A 61 4.60 -1.48 26.04
C ILE A 61 4.12 -1.86 27.44
N TYR A 62 3.80 -0.86 28.25
CA TYR A 62 3.34 -1.03 29.62
C TYR A 62 1.89 -0.59 29.69
N VAL A 63 1.01 -1.50 30.07
CA VAL A 63 -0.43 -1.27 30.11
C VAL A 63 -0.90 -1.31 31.56
N VAL A 64 -1.61 -0.28 31.99
CA VAL A 64 -2.31 -0.27 33.27
C VAL A 64 -3.60 -1.07 33.11
N ASP A 65 -3.62 -2.29 33.62
CA ASP A 65 -4.75 -3.24 33.50
C ASP A 65 -5.59 -3.16 34.79
N ASN A 66 -6.43 -2.13 34.85
CA ASN A 66 -7.04 -1.60 36.07
C ASN A 66 -7.82 -2.66 36.87
N ASN A 67 -8.81 -3.30 36.27
CA ASN A 67 -9.66 -4.26 36.98
C ASN A 67 -8.94 -5.58 37.32
N ASN A 68 -7.72 -5.78 36.81
CA ASN A 68 -6.85 -6.88 37.16
C ASN A 68 -5.75 -6.47 38.16
N ASP A 69 -5.78 -5.23 38.66
CA ASP A 69 -4.85 -4.65 39.64
C ASP A 69 -3.38 -4.89 39.29
N ARG A 70 -3.00 -4.64 38.03
CA ARG A 70 -1.63 -4.92 37.57
C ARG A 70 -1.14 -3.98 36.48
N ILE A 71 0.17 -3.93 36.32
CA ILE A 71 0.80 -3.48 35.09
C ILE A 71 1.16 -4.70 34.26
N LEU A 72 0.71 -4.72 33.01
CA LEU A 72 1.06 -5.75 32.03
C LEU A 72 2.14 -5.21 31.10
N VAL A 73 3.27 -5.92 31.02
CA VAL A 73 4.38 -5.56 30.13
C VAL A 73 4.37 -6.48 28.92
N LEU A 74 4.31 -5.87 27.75
CA LEU A 74 4.21 -6.54 26.46
C LEU A 74 5.38 -6.13 25.58
N GLU A 75 5.86 -7.02 24.71
CA GLU A 75 6.72 -6.63 23.61
C GLU A 75 5.89 -5.90 22.53
N ASN A 76 6.55 -5.19 21.60
CA ASN A 76 5.90 -4.37 20.59
C ASN A 76 4.94 -5.16 19.66
N ASP A 77 5.10 -6.47 19.53
CA ASP A 77 4.16 -7.33 18.79
C ASP A 77 2.93 -7.79 19.61
N GLY A 78 2.82 -7.33 20.86
CA GLY A 78 1.75 -7.66 21.80
C GLY A 78 1.97 -8.97 22.56
N ASP A 79 3.11 -9.64 22.39
CA ASP A 79 3.45 -10.83 23.18
C ASP A 79 3.77 -10.45 24.62
N TYR A 80 3.31 -11.29 25.55
CA TYR A 80 3.53 -11.11 26.97
C TYR A 80 5.01 -11.26 27.34
N ASP A 81 5.55 -10.28 28.09
CA ASP A 81 6.87 -10.36 28.70
C ASP A 81 6.74 -10.74 30.19
N PHE A 82 6.27 -9.80 31.01
CA PHE A 82 6.03 -10.02 32.44
C PHE A 82 4.88 -9.14 32.98
N LYS A 83 4.56 -9.26 34.26
CA LYS A 83 3.58 -8.42 34.96
C LYS A 83 4.01 -8.18 36.40
N TYR A 84 3.53 -7.10 37.00
CA TYR A 84 3.71 -6.82 38.42
C TYR A 84 2.48 -6.11 39.01
N GLY A 85 2.38 -6.06 40.34
CA GLY A 85 1.28 -5.37 41.03
C GLY A 85 0.10 -6.21 41.49
N THR A 86 -0.03 -7.47 41.02
CA THR A 86 -1.24 -8.30 41.27
C THR A 86 -1.48 -8.59 42.75
N PHE A 87 -2.74 -8.45 43.20
CA PHE A 87 -3.19 -8.82 44.54
C PHE A 87 -3.04 -10.34 44.80
N CYS A 88 -2.48 -10.73 45.94
CA CYS A 88 -2.33 -12.14 46.37
C CYS A 88 -3.07 -12.41 47.68
N ASP A 89 -4.04 -13.33 47.68
CA ASP A 89 -4.69 -13.80 48.91
C ASP A 89 -3.77 -14.80 49.65
N ILE A 90 -3.23 -14.38 50.79
CA ILE A 90 -2.15 -15.04 51.54
C ILE A 90 -2.60 -16.40 52.14
N ALA A 91 -3.88 -16.77 52.03
CA ALA A 91 -4.45 -17.96 52.67
C ALA A 91 -4.30 -19.28 51.89
N GLU A 92 -4.11 -19.27 50.56
CA GLU A 92 -3.99 -20.49 49.74
C GLU A 92 -2.75 -20.45 48.83
N ILE A 93 -1.58 -20.73 49.43
CA ILE A 93 -0.32 -20.87 48.69
C ILE A 93 -0.34 -22.20 47.92
N GLN A 94 -0.43 -22.14 46.58
CA GLN A 94 0.41 -23.01 45.74
C GLN A 94 0.72 -22.57 44.30
N ASN A 95 0.28 -21.42 43.77
CA ASN A 95 0.58 -21.03 42.37
C ASN A 95 0.82 -19.51 42.11
N CYS A 96 1.27 -18.72 43.09
CA CYS A 96 1.76 -17.35 42.83
C CYS A 96 3.25 -17.37 42.43
N ASN A 97 3.55 -17.86 41.23
CA ASN A 97 4.88 -17.80 40.63
C ASN A 97 4.69 -17.21 39.22
N ASP A 98 5.05 -15.94 39.01
CA ASP A 98 6.36 -15.61 38.45
C ASP A 98 6.94 -14.25 38.93
N ASN A 99 7.91 -14.33 39.84
CA ASN A 99 9.08 -13.43 39.98
C ASN A 99 8.98 -11.93 40.35
N ALA A 100 7.88 -11.36 40.84
CA ALA A 100 7.91 -10.04 41.52
C ALA A 100 7.78 -10.22 43.05
N ASP A 101 8.89 -10.18 43.79
CA ASP A 101 8.93 -10.57 45.21
C ASP A 101 8.81 -9.42 46.25
N GLY A 102 8.41 -8.22 45.79
CA GLY A 102 8.17 -7.04 46.66
C GLY A 102 6.90 -7.05 47.54
N ALA A 103 5.98 -8.00 47.37
CA ALA A 103 4.70 -8.00 48.10
C ALA A 103 4.86 -8.36 49.59
N ASN A 104 4.69 -7.37 50.49
CA ASN A 104 4.69 -7.58 51.94
C ASN A 104 3.27 -7.63 52.52
N VAL A 105 3.15 -7.98 53.81
CA VAL A 105 1.85 -8.07 54.52
C VAL A 105 1.16 -6.70 54.71
N ASP A 106 1.84 -5.60 54.39
CA ASP A 106 1.35 -4.23 54.49
C ASP A 106 0.86 -3.68 53.13
N GLY A 107 0.89 -4.50 52.06
CA GLY A 107 0.35 -4.18 50.73
C GLY A 107 1.27 -3.39 49.81
N ASP A 108 2.59 -3.32 50.08
CA ASP A 108 3.56 -2.72 49.16
C ASP A 108 3.78 -3.61 47.92
N GLY A 109 3.95 -3.00 46.75
CA GLY A 109 4.07 -3.71 45.48
C GLY A 109 2.77 -4.35 44.97
N GLN A 110 1.64 -4.09 45.63
CA GLN A 110 0.29 -4.49 45.21
C GLN A 110 -0.54 -3.24 44.89
N PHE A 111 -1.36 -3.32 43.84
CA PHE A 111 -2.28 -2.24 43.47
C PHE A 111 -3.71 -2.53 43.93
N ASN A 112 -4.47 -1.46 44.09
CA ASN A 112 -5.93 -1.47 44.13
C ASN A 112 -6.40 -0.29 43.27
N ASN A 113 -7.07 -0.59 42.16
CA ASN A 113 -7.51 0.42 41.18
C ASN A 113 -6.33 1.27 40.64
N PRO A 114 -5.31 0.66 39.99
CA PRO A 114 -4.22 1.42 39.38
C PRO A 114 -4.75 2.16 38.14
N ILE A 115 -4.49 3.47 38.01
CA ILE A 115 -5.11 4.29 36.94
C ILE A 115 -4.12 4.75 35.88
N SER A 116 -2.94 5.25 36.27
CA SER A 116 -1.99 5.87 35.35
C SER A 116 -0.55 5.53 35.70
N ILE A 117 0.34 5.60 34.72
CA ILE A 117 1.74 5.24 34.83
C ILE A 117 2.64 6.26 34.13
N ALA A 118 3.77 6.59 34.75
CA ALA A 118 4.85 7.36 34.12
C ALA A 118 6.20 6.65 34.30
N ARG A 119 7.15 6.97 33.42
CA ARG A 119 8.51 6.43 33.47
C ARG A 119 9.53 7.57 33.39
N ASP A 120 10.53 7.56 34.29
CA ASP A 120 11.60 8.55 34.26
C ASP A 120 12.73 8.17 33.28
N ALA A 121 13.69 9.07 33.08
CA ALA A 121 14.84 8.84 32.23
C ALA A 121 15.82 7.77 32.76
N LEU A 122 15.70 7.36 34.02
CA LEU A 122 16.50 6.32 34.67
C LEU A 122 15.86 4.93 34.59
N GLY A 123 14.62 4.85 34.09
CA GLY A 123 13.87 3.60 33.96
C GLY A 123 12.94 3.28 35.14
N LYS A 124 12.78 4.18 36.11
CA LYS A 124 11.83 3.96 37.20
C LYS A 124 10.41 4.20 36.72
N PHE A 125 9.50 3.35 37.17
CA PHE A 125 8.07 3.47 36.93
C PHE A 125 7.36 4.04 38.15
N PHE A 126 6.40 4.92 37.89
CA PHE A 126 5.58 5.58 38.91
C PHE A 126 4.14 5.27 38.58
N VAL A 127 3.47 4.53 39.45
CA VAL A 127 2.10 4.05 39.22
C VAL A 127 1.16 4.68 40.25
N VAL A 128 0.09 5.29 39.77
CA VAL A 128 -0.99 5.83 40.60
C VAL A 128 -1.85 4.67 41.09
N ASP A 129 -1.81 4.43 42.40
CA ASP A 129 -2.57 3.40 43.11
C ASP A 129 -3.75 4.07 43.82
N SER A 130 -4.78 4.37 43.03
CA SER A 130 -5.78 5.43 43.31
C SER A 130 -6.56 5.16 44.60
N ASP A 131 -7.10 3.95 44.77
CA ASP A 131 -7.91 3.60 45.95
C ASP A 131 -7.06 3.48 47.23
N ASN A 132 -5.73 3.41 47.09
CA ASN A 132 -4.79 3.46 48.20
C ASN A 132 -4.21 4.87 48.45
N PHE A 133 -4.66 5.90 47.73
CA PHE A 133 -4.29 7.30 47.91
C PHE A 133 -2.77 7.53 47.83
N ARG A 134 -2.07 6.80 46.95
CA ARG A 134 -0.61 6.81 46.87
C ARG A 134 -0.09 6.62 45.45
N VAL A 135 1.17 6.99 45.26
CA VAL A 135 1.97 6.57 44.10
C VAL A 135 3.01 5.57 44.57
N GLN A 136 3.17 4.48 43.82
CA GLN A 136 4.20 3.47 44.06
C GLN A 136 5.27 3.53 42.97
N ILE A 137 6.53 3.39 43.37
CA ILE A 137 7.70 3.50 42.51
C ILE A 137 8.32 2.11 42.35
N PHE A 138 8.61 1.73 41.10
CA PHE A 138 9.19 0.45 40.71
C PHE A 138 10.45 0.66 39.87
N ASP A 139 11.34 -0.32 39.82
CA ASP A 139 12.46 -0.34 38.89
C ASP A 139 12.06 -0.98 37.54
N ASP A 140 13.03 -1.08 36.61
CA ASP A 140 12.82 -1.62 35.26
C ASP A 140 12.36 -3.09 35.25
N ASP A 141 12.61 -3.85 36.32
CA ASP A 141 12.20 -5.24 36.46
C ASP A 141 10.81 -5.38 37.13
N GLY A 142 10.16 -4.26 37.47
CA GLY A 142 8.86 -4.22 38.14
C GLY A 142 8.95 -4.46 39.65
N GLU A 143 10.13 -4.34 40.26
CA GLU A 143 10.31 -4.51 41.70
C GLU A 143 10.05 -3.22 42.47
N PHE A 144 9.29 -3.33 43.57
CA PHE A 144 8.90 -2.20 44.40
C PHE A 144 10.12 -1.51 45.05
N GLN A 145 10.19 -0.18 44.93
CA GLN A 145 11.27 0.63 45.47
C GLN A 145 10.82 1.49 46.66
N SER A 146 9.74 2.24 46.48
CA SER A 146 9.23 3.20 47.46
C SER A 146 7.80 3.63 47.13
N LYS A 147 7.17 4.39 48.03
CA LYS A 147 5.85 4.98 47.83
C LYS A 147 5.77 6.35 48.49
N PHE A 148 4.88 7.19 47.99
CA PHE A 148 4.53 8.48 48.62
C PHE A 148 3.04 8.78 48.42
N GLY A 149 2.53 9.78 49.13
CA GLY A 149 1.11 10.11 49.16
C GLY A 149 0.41 9.69 50.46
N SER A 150 -0.79 10.22 50.65
CA SER A 150 -1.56 10.07 51.88
C SER A 150 -3.06 10.17 51.63
N SER A 151 -3.83 9.43 52.44
CA SER A 151 -5.30 9.55 52.50
C SER A 151 -5.76 10.62 53.49
N ASN A 152 -4.84 11.35 54.13
CA ASN A 152 -5.17 12.38 55.12
C ASN A 152 -5.24 13.75 54.46
N SER A 153 -6.45 14.26 54.23
CA SER A 153 -6.70 15.57 53.59
C SER A 153 -6.21 16.79 54.37
N ALA A 154 -5.60 16.59 55.54
CA ALA A 154 -5.01 17.65 56.35
C ALA A 154 -3.49 17.86 56.12
N ILE A 155 -2.86 17.10 55.23
CA ILE A 155 -1.42 17.23 54.91
C ILE A 155 -1.21 17.42 53.41
N ASP A 156 -0.10 18.04 53.06
CA ASP A 156 0.21 18.42 51.67
C ASP A 156 0.44 17.20 50.74
N GLU A 157 0.78 16.05 51.30
CA GLU A 157 0.94 14.78 50.57
C GLU A 157 -0.40 14.11 50.23
N TYR A 158 -1.54 14.79 50.43
CA TYR A 158 -2.86 14.23 50.16
C TYR A 158 -3.06 13.96 48.67
N LEU A 159 -3.23 12.69 48.30
CA LEU A 159 -3.43 12.30 46.91
C LEU A 159 -4.87 11.91 46.58
N GLY A 160 -5.77 11.82 47.57
CA GLY A 160 -7.22 11.68 47.32
C GLY A 160 -7.56 10.70 46.19
N SER A 161 -8.36 11.17 45.24
CA SER A 161 -8.61 10.48 43.96
C SER A 161 -7.57 10.88 42.91
N ALA A 162 -6.33 10.43 43.08
CA ALA A 162 -5.27 10.64 42.09
C ALA A 162 -5.61 9.94 40.78
N LYS A 163 -5.42 10.62 39.65
CA LYS A 163 -5.76 10.13 38.30
C LYS A 163 -4.55 10.09 37.37
N GLY A 164 -4.04 11.26 36.95
CA GLY A 164 -2.93 11.38 36.00
C GLY A 164 -1.59 11.55 36.69
N ILE A 165 -0.52 11.06 36.05
CA ILE A 165 0.85 11.26 36.50
C ILE A 165 1.78 11.57 35.32
N THR A 166 2.70 12.52 35.50
CA THR A 166 3.76 12.80 34.51
C THR A 166 5.04 13.27 35.20
N ILE A 167 6.16 13.24 34.46
CA ILE A 167 7.49 13.51 35.02
C ILE A 167 8.17 14.58 34.16
N GLN A 168 8.63 15.64 34.82
CA GLN A 168 9.46 16.66 34.21
C GLN A 168 10.92 16.20 34.23
N GLU A 169 11.48 15.82 33.07
CA GLU A 169 12.81 15.20 33.00
C GLU A 169 13.94 16.14 33.44
N SER A 170 13.81 17.45 33.23
CA SER A 170 14.86 18.43 33.56
C SER A 170 15.06 18.61 35.07
N SER A 171 14.01 18.44 35.87
CA SER A 171 14.02 18.61 37.33
C SER A 171 13.87 17.29 38.08
N ASN A 172 13.39 16.24 37.42
CA ASN A 172 12.87 14.99 38.00
C ASN A 172 11.70 15.24 38.97
N ASN A 173 10.93 16.29 38.76
CA ASN A 173 9.69 16.53 39.48
C ASN A 173 8.59 15.61 38.95
N ILE A 174 7.76 15.11 39.86
CA ILE A 174 6.63 14.24 39.60
C ILE A 174 5.37 15.08 39.78
N LEU A 175 4.56 15.18 38.74
CA LEU A 175 3.28 15.89 38.77
C LEU A 175 2.17 14.84 38.84
N VAL A 176 1.26 14.99 39.80
CA VAL A 176 0.12 14.09 40.01
C VAL A 176 -1.16 14.92 40.06
N SER A 177 -2.13 14.59 39.22
CA SER A 177 -3.45 15.24 39.27
C SER A 177 -4.35 14.54 40.29
N ASN A 178 -5.12 15.32 41.04
CA ASN A 178 -6.08 14.86 42.03
C ASN A 178 -7.46 15.42 41.70
N THR A 179 -8.41 14.54 41.41
CA THR A 179 -9.76 14.92 40.96
C THR A 179 -10.74 15.10 42.10
N GLU A 180 -10.34 14.86 43.35
CA GLU A 180 -11.13 15.25 44.51
C GLU A 180 -10.86 16.70 44.93
N SER A 181 -9.60 17.15 44.78
CA SER A 181 -9.21 18.52 45.07
C SER A 181 -9.23 19.44 43.86
N ASP A 182 -9.33 18.88 42.66
CA ASP A 182 -9.17 19.58 41.37
C ASP A 182 -7.83 20.34 41.26
N LEU A 183 -6.75 19.72 41.71
CA LEU A 183 -5.41 20.32 41.74
C LEU A 183 -4.36 19.38 41.17
N ILE A 184 -3.25 19.97 40.73
CA ILE A 184 -2.03 19.23 40.38
C ILE A 184 -1.01 19.42 41.49
N SER A 185 -0.62 18.33 42.13
CA SER A 185 0.44 18.30 43.14
C SER A 185 1.78 17.98 42.50
N VAL A 186 2.83 18.69 42.93
CA VAL A 186 4.20 18.52 42.45
C VAL A 186 5.06 17.99 43.58
N PHE A 187 5.75 16.88 43.32
CA PHE A 187 6.67 16.22 44.22
C PHE A 187 8.06 16.20 43.61
N ASP A 188 9.09 16.08 44.45
CA ASP A 188 10.43 15.79 43.95
C ASP A 188 10.61 14.29 43.62
N SER A 189 11.77 13.93 43.06
CA SER A 189 12.10 12.55 42.69
C SER A 189 12.07 11.53 43.85
N THR A 190 12.03 11.97 45.09
CA THR A 190 11.94 11.11 46.28
C THR A 190 10.50 10.96 46.80
N GLY A 191 9.57 11.75 46.28
CA GLY A 191 8.18 11.79 46.70
C GLY A 191 7.87 12.84 47.78
N ASP A 192 8.81 13.74 48.07
CA ASP A 192 8.57 14.86 48.99
C ASP A 192 7.74 15.95 48.29
N PHE A 193 6.69 16.45 48.95
CA PHE A 193 5.82 17.49 48.42
C PHE A 193 6.57 18.82 48.22
N LEU A 194 6.35 19.47 47.06
CA LEU A 194 6.93 20.77 46.72
C LEU A 194 5.89 21.89 46.75
N PHE A 195 4.86 21.77 45.91
CA PHE A 195 3.75 22.72 45.81
C PHE A 195 2.58 22.11 45.02
N GLU A 196 1.44 22.77 45.04
CA GLU A 196 0.27 22.44 44.22
C GLU A 196 -0.17 23.65 43.39
N PHE A 197 -0.91 23.40 42.31
CA PHE A 197 -1.42 24.44 41.44
C PHE A 197 -2.73 24.07 40.73
N ASP A 198 -3.36 25.09 40.15
CA ASP A 198 -4.64 25.04 39.45
C ASP A 198 -4.53 25.70 38.04
N SER A 199 -5.64 25.90 37.31
CA SER A 199 -5.69 26.42 35.94
C SER A 199 -5.16 27.85 35.78
N PHE A 200 -5.24 28.66 36.85
CA PHE A 200 -4.83 30.08 36.91
C PHE A 200 -5.52 31.05 35.95
N ASP A 201 -6.56 30.65 35.20
CA ASP A 201 -7.22 31.54 34.24
C ASP A 201 -8.06 32.64 34.96
N GLY A 202 -8.51 32.38 36.19
CA GLY A 202 -9.34 33.26 37.00
C GLY A 202 -10.80 33.35 36.56
N ASN A 203 -11.24 32.46 35.67
CA ASN A 203 -12.60 32.32 35.19
C ASN A 203 -13.17 30.93 35.49
N ASP A 204 -12.38 29.85 35.43
CA ASP A 204 -12.76 28.50 35.83
C ASP A 204 -11.53 27.69 36.30
N ASP A 205 -11.54 27.28 37.57
CA ASP A 205 -10.59 26.34 38.15
C ASP A 205 -10.67 24.99 37.41
N PHE A 206 -9.67 24.12 37.55
CA PHE A 206 -9.78 22.75 37.04
C PHE A 206 -11.03 22.07 37.60
N SER A 207 -11.54 21.12 36.84
CA SER A 207 -12.66 20.27 37.20
C SER A 207 -12.34 18.87 36.68
N ASN A 208 -12.04 17.94 37.57
CA ASN A 208 -11.62 16.57 37.23
C ASN A 208 -10.41 16.50 36.26
N PRO A 209 -9.24 17.05 36.63
CA PRO A 209 -8.03 16.95 35.81
C PRO A 209 -7.58 15.48 35.66
N SER A 210 -7.84 14.89 34.50
CA SER A 210 -7.85 13.44 34.30
C SER A 210 -6.51 12.86 33.86
N ASN A 211 -5.72 13.61 33.07
CA ASN A 211 -4.40 13.19 32.60
C ASN A 211 -3.49 14.38 32.28
N MET A 212 -2.18 14.12 32.17
CA MET A 212 -1.15 15.13 31.89
C MET A 212 0.03 14.55 31.11
N ILE A 213 0.61 15.34 30.23
CA ILE A 213 1.89 15.02 29.58
C ILE A 213 2.79 16.25 29.48
N ILE A 214 4.10 16.02 29.40
CA ILE A 214 5.09 17.08 29.21
C ILE A 214 5.86 16.84 27.91
N ASP A 215 5.87 17.83 27.03
CA ASP A 215 6.92 17.95 26.02
C ASP A 215 8.19 18.47 26.71
N ASN A 216 9.06 17.54 27.05
CA ASN A 216 10.31 17.83 27.76
C ASN A 216 11.31 18.63 26.89
N SER A 217 11.10 18.72 25.57
CA SER A 217 11.99 19.52 24.69
C SER A 217 11.75 21.01 24.86
N ASN A 218 10.48 21.41 25.01
CA ASN A 218 10.06 22.81 25.16
C ASN A 218 9.55 23.14 26.56
N GLU A 219 9.55 22.17 27.49
CA GLU A 219 9.02 22.31 28.86
C GLU A 219 7.54 22.72 28.86
N MET A 220 6.75 22.14 27.96
CA MET A 220 5.33 22.42 27.80
C MET A 220 4.50 21.32 28.46
N LEU A 221 3.72 21.67 29.47
CA LEU A 221 2.78 20.78 30.16
C LEU A 221 1.39 20.92 29.54
N PHE A 222 0.81 19.79 29.13
CA PHE A 222 -0.57 19.69 28.67
C PHE A 222 -1.38 18.96 29.75
N VAL A 223 -2.52 19.53 30.12
CA VAL A 223 -3.42 18.97 31.14
C VAL A 223 -4.78 18.76 30.51
N SER A 224 -5.33 17.56 30.66
CA SER A 224 -6.71 17.26 30.31
C SER A 224 -7.64 17.63 31.46
N ASP A 225 -8.46 18.66 31.28
CA ASP A 225 -9.40 19.18 32.26
C ASP A 225 -10.80 18.67 31.93
N SER A 226 -11.04 17.39 32.24
CA SER A 226 -12.14 16.64 31.61
C SER A 226 -13.53 17.07 32.06
N GLY A 227 -13.66 17.53 33.30
CA GLY A 227 -14.92 18.09 33.81
C GLY A 227 -15.30 19.43 33.19
N ASN A 228 -14.37 20.09 32.48
CA ASN A 228 -14.61 21.31 31.70
C ASN A 228 -14.49 21.07 30.18
N ASP A 229 -14.31 19.83 29.72
CA ASP A 229 -14.15 19.44 28.32
C ASP A 229 -13.09 20.27 27.54
N ARG A 230 -11.94 20.52 28.18
CA ARG A 230 -10.86 21.34 27.58
C ARG A 230 -9.46 20.80 27.89
N ILE A 231 -8.50 21.24 27.10
CA ILE A 231 -7.07 21.05 27.34
C ILE A 231 -6.45 22.39 27.76
N VAL A 232 -5.70 22.37 28.86
CA VAL A 232 -4.99 23.54 29.39
C VAL A 232 -3.48 23.35 29.21
N ILE A 233 -2.81 24.38 28.70
CA ILE A 233 -1.40 24.35 28.33
C ILE A 233 -0.61 25.31 29.24
N PHE A 234 0.46 24.80 29.82
CA PHE A 234 1.40 25.56 30.64
C PHE A 234 2.82 25.44 30.10
N GLU A 235 3.63 26.46 30.38
CA GLU A 235 5.08 26.44 30.22
C GLU A 235 5.71 26.28 31.61
N LEU A 236 6.65 25.35 31.75
CA LEU A 236 7.40 25.09 32.97
C LEU A 236 8.74 25.83 32.91
N VAL A 237 9.00 26.72 33.87
CA VAL A 237 10.19 27.59 33.88
C VAL A 237 10.99 27.46 35.17
N THR A 238 12.31 27.60 35.06
CA THR A 238 13.21 27.66 36.21
C THR A 238 13.17 29.05 36.85
N GLY A 239 12.12 29.38 37.61
CA GLY A 239 12.01 30.67 38.32
C GLY A 239 10.58 31.11 38.61
N THR A 240 10.40 32.33 39.13
CA THR A 240 9.07 32.90 39.47
C THR A 240 8.57 33.93 38.45
N THR A 241 9.20 34.01 37.28
CA THR A 241 8.87 34.99 36.25
C THR A 241 8.60 34.28 34.95
N CYS A 242 7.35 34.35 34.49
CA CYS A 242 6.98 33.78 33.22
C CYS A 242 7.42 34.66 32.03
N PRO A 243 7.60 34.08 30.83
CA PRO A 243 7.92 34.82 29.62
C PRO A 243 6.85 35.87 29.28
N SER A 244 7.25 36.90 28.54
CA SER A 244 6.38 38.05 28.23
C SER A 244 5.12 37.62 27.48
N GLY A 245 3.95 37.73 28.12
CA GLY A 245 2.65 37.36 27.53
C GLY A 245 1.73 36.56 28.46
N THR A 246 2.25 36.05 29.57
CA THR A 246 1.52 35.20 30.54
C THR A 246 1.14 36.01 31.79
N VAL A 247 -0.02 35.73 32.38
CA VAL A 247 -0.71 36.67 33.30
C VAL A 247 -0.64 36.25 34.77
N LYS A 248 -0.33 34.98 35.09
CA LYS A 248 -0.24 34.46 36.47
C LYS A 248 0.73 33.28 36.54
N SER A 249 1.46 33.15 37.66
CA SER A 249 2.46 32.09 37.87
C SER A 249 2.48 31.62 39.31
N VAL A 250 2.58 30.32 39.54
CA VAL A 250 2.93 29.74 40.84
C VAL A 250 4.15 28.86 40.64
N SER A 251 5.20 29.14 41.42
CA SER A 251 6.37 28.25 41.58
C SER A 251 7.02 27.74 40.28
N GLY A 252 6.97 28.51 39.18
CA GLY A 252 7.56 28.12 37.90
C GLY A 252 6.60 27.47 36.90
N VAL A 253 5.30 27.45 37.18
CA VAL A 253 4.26 27.07 36.22
C VAL A 253 3.60 28.32 35.65
N CYS A 254 3.56 28.41 34.32
CA CYS A 254 3.07 29.58 33.59
C CYS A 254 1.92 29.20 32.68
N TYR A 255 0.72 29.73 32.93
CA TYR A 255 -0.42 29.54 32.02
C TYR A 255 -0.10 30.11 30.64
N VAL A 256 -0.30 29.31 29.59
CA VAL A 256 -0.10 29.71 28.19
C VAL A 256 -1.45 29.96 27.52
N LYS A 257 -2.26 28.91 27.40
CA LYS A 257 -3.56 28.95 26.72
C LYS A 257 -4.39 27.72 27.08
N GLU A 258 -5.63 27.74 26.63
CA GLU A 258 -6.55 26.61 26.69
C GLU A 258 -7.33 26.52 25.37
N PHE A 259 -7.86 25.34 25.08
CA PHE A 259 -8.77 25.12 23.97
C PHE A 259 -9.66 23.90 24.25
N GLY A 260 -10.82 23.85 23.59
CA GLY A 260 -11.84 22.84 23.86
C GLY A 260 -13.11 23.45 24.44
N SER A 261 -14.21 22.76 24.17
CA SER A 261 -15.51 22.96 24.79
C SER A 261 -16.35 21.70 24.63
N THR A 262 -17.39 21.54 25.44
CA THR A 262 -18.30 20.39 25.34
C THR A 262 -18.92 20.27 23.95
N GLY A 263 -18.78 19.11 23.31
CA GLY A 263 -19.44 18.82 22.04
C GLY A 263 -18.80 17.68 21.27
N ALA A 264 -19.06 17.64 19.96
CA ALA A 264 -18.61 16.58 19.07
C ALA A 264 -18.10 17.12 17.72
N ASP A 265 -18.07 18.44 17.54
CA ASP A 265 -17.44 19.05 16.38
C ASP A 265 -15.90 19.05 16.55
N GLU A 266 -15.18 19.54 15.53
CA GLU A 266 -13.71 19.59 15.52
C GLU A 266 -13.21 20.54 16.62
N GLY A 267 -12.31 20.06 17.49
CA GLY A 267 -11.81 20.82 18.63
C GLY A 267 -12.80 20.94 19.80
N GLU A 268 -13.98 20.33 19.73
CA GLU A 268 -14.87 20.11 20.88
C GLU A 268 -14.64 18.72 21.46
N PHE A 269 -14.83 18.56 22.77
CA PHE A 269 -14.58 17.31 23.50
C PHE A 269 -15.79 16.91 24.36
N ASN A 270 -15.83 15.64 24.76
CA ASN A 270 -16.68 15.14 25.81
C ASN A 270 -15.87 14.13 26.65
N ASP A 271 -15.55 14.51 27.89
CA ASP A 271 -14.63 13.81 28.80
C ASP A 271 -13.26 13.51 28.15
N PRO A 272 -12.45 14.54 27.80
CA PRO A 272 -11.11 14.33 27.29
C PRO A 272 -10.24 13.68 28.39
N THR A 273 -9.58 12.56 28.08
CA THR A 273 -8.79 11.81 29.07
C THR A 273 -7.32 11.70 28.66
N GLY A 274 -6.98 10.77 27.78
CA GLY A 274 -5.61 10.49 27.34
C GLY A 274 -4.98 11.58 26.52
N LEU A 275 -3.68 11.78 26.76
CA LEU A 275 -2.85 12.70 25.99
C LEU A 275 -1.58 11.99 25.54
N ALA A 276 -1.15 12.25 24.30
CA ALA A 276 0.19 11.94 23.83
C ALA A 276 0.73 13.10 22.98
N TYR A 277 2.05 13.23 22.87
CA TYR A 277 2.67 14.30 22.08
C TYR A 277 3.82 13.79 21.23
N ASP A 278 3.78 14.12 19.95
CA ASP A 278 4.89 13.96 19.02
C ASP A 278 5.64 15.30 18.90
N SER A 279 6.76 15.39 19.61
CA SER A 279 7.65 16.55 19.59
C SER A 279 8.41 16.75 18.27
N THR A 280 8.41 15.76 17.36
CA THR A 280 9.07 15.89 16.05
C THR A 280 8.20 16.66 15.07
N ASN A 281 6.89 16.43 15.12
CA ASN A 281 5.93 17.05 14.21
C ASN A 281 4.99 18.06 14.89
N ASP A 282 5.21 18.34 16.18
CA ASP A 282 4.39 19.22 17.03
C ASP A 282 2.92 18.78 17.08
N LEU A 283 2.66 17.48 17.15
CA LEU A 283 1.30 16.92 17.18
C LEU A 283 0.89 16.50 18.59
N LEU A 284 -0.26 17.00 19.04
CA LEU A 284 -0.93 16.62 20.27
C LEU A 284 -2.09 15.68 19.92
N PHE A 285 -2.10 14.51 20.55
CA PHE A 285 -3.18 13.52 20.44
C PHE A 285 -4.03 13.59 21.71
N VAL A 286 -5.35 13.66 21.55
CA VAL A 286 -6.31 13.78 22.66
C VAL A 286 -7.38 12.69 22.54
N ALA A 287 -7.54 11.85 23.56
CA ALA A 287 -8.64 10.91 23.63
C ALA A 287 -9.90 11.65 24.05
N ASP A 288 -10.89 11.66 23.17
CA ASP A 288 -12.20 12.24 23.36
C ASP A 288 -13.17 11.11 23.71
N SER A 289 -13.12 10.71 24.99
CA SER A 289 -13.51 9.37 25.45
C SER A 289 -14.98 9.06 25.21
N ASP A 290 -15.86 10.00 25.54
CA ASP A 290 -17.31 9.79 25.38
C ASP A 290 -17.77 9.96 23.92
N ASN A 291 -16.93 10.52 23.06
CA ASN A 291 -17.15 10.59 21.62
C ASN A 291 -16.48 9.43 20.84
N ASP A 292 -15.83 8.49 21.53
CA ASP A 292 -15.17 7.30 20.95
C ASP A 292 -14.16 7.62 19.84
N ARG A 293 -13.39 8.69 19.98
CA ARG A 293 -12.40 9.14 18.99
C ARG A 293 -11.12 9.69 19.64
N ILE A 294 -10.07 9.76 18.84
CA ILE A 294 -8.84 10.49 19.14
C ILE A 294 -8.78 11.69 18.20
N GLN A 295 -8.65 12.89 18.73
CA GLN A 295 -8.43 14.08 17.91
C GLN A 295 -6.94 14.46 17.89
N ILE A 296 -6.45 14.89 16.73
CA ILE A 296 -5.06 15.25 16.50
C ILE A 296 -4.97 16.75 16.21
N PHE A 297 -4.10 17.44 16.95
CA PHE A 297 -3.90 18.88 16.85
C PHE A 297 -2.44 19.19 16.57
N LYS A 298 -2.18 20.13 15.66
CA LYS A 298 -0.85 20.72 15.49
C LYS A 298 -0.71 21.95 16.36
N ILE A 299 0.30 21.96 17.22
CA ILE A 299 0.69 23.10 18.03
C ILE A 299 1.69 23.95 17.24
N ILE A 300 1.45 25.25 17.12
CA ILE A 300 2.32 26.16 16.36
C ILE A 300 2.59 27.46 17.11
N ASP A 301 3.77 28.05 16.89
CA ASP A 301 4.19 29.34 17.47
C ASP A 301 3.57 30.57 16.79
N GLY A 302 2.65 30.38 15.84
CA GLY A 302 2.07 31.44 14.99
C GLY A 302 0.55 31.44 14.96
N THR A 303 -0.03 32.41 14.25
CA THR A 303 -1.48 32.61 14.12
C THR A 303 -2.03 32.13 12.77
N THR A 304 -1.35 31.19 12.11
CA THR A 304 -1.78 30.72 10.79
C THR A 304 -1.51 29.24 10.67
N CYS A 305 -2.60 28.48 10.66
CA CYS A 305 -2.57 27.04 10.52
C CYS A 305 -2.01 26.60 9.16
N PRO A 306 -1.25 25.49 9.12
CA PRO A 306 -0.80 24.89 7.87
C PRO A 306 -1.97 24.59 6.92
N SER A 307 -1.68 24.59 5.61
CA SER A 307 -2.69 24.21 4.61
C SER A 307 -3.23 22.81 4.87
N GLY A 308 -4.55 22.67 4.92
CA GLY A 308 -5.22 21.39 5.19
C GLY A 308 -5.54 21.15 6.67
N THR A 309 -5.28 22.11 7.54
CA THR A 309 -5.69 22.09 8.96
C THR A 309 -6.65 23.25 9.25
N GLU A 310 -7.49 23.10 10.28
CA GLU A 310 -8.47 24.11 10.71
C GLU A 310 -7.99 24.81 11.99
N GLU A 311 -8.14 26.13 12.07
CA GLU A 311 -7.76 26.90 13.26
C GLU A 311 -8.84 26.78 14.34
N ILE A 312 -8.47 26.24 15.50
CA ILE A 312 -9.37 26.14 16.66
C ILE A 312 -9.22 27.39 17.54
N VAL A 313 -7.99 27.69 17.92
CA VAL A 313 -7.58 28.93 18.60
C VAL A 313 -6.19 29.32 18.12
N ASP A 314 -5.77 30.56 18.35
CA ASP A 314 -4.42 31.05 17.98
C ASP A 314 -3.33 30.05 18.46
N GLY A 315 -2.67 29.40 17.49
CA GLY A 315 -1.58 28.46 17.70
C GLY A 315 -1.98 27.00 17.96
N VAL A 316 -3.26 26.64 17.80
CA VAL A 316 -3.74 25.25 17.84
C VAL A 316 -4.60 24.98 16.61
N CYS A 317 -4.17 24.01 15.81
CA CYS A 317 -4.81 23.67 14.54
C CYS A 317 -5.32 22.24 14.58
N TYR A 318 -6.61 22.02 14.35
CA TYR A 318 -7.15 20.69 14.16
C TYR A 318 -6.61 20.08 12.86
N VAL A 319 -6.13 18.84 12.96
CA VAL A 319 -5.54 18.09 11.85
C VAL A 319 -6.54 17.09 11.32
N GLU A 320 -6.91 16.13 12.16
CA GLU A 320 -7.83 15.04 11.83
C GLU A 320 -8.25 14.30 13.10
N GLU A 321 -9.13 13.31 12.94
CA GLU A 321 -9.57 12.41 14.01
C GLU A 321 -9.42 10.95 13.59
N ILE A 322 -9.19 10.09 14.57
CA ILE A 322 -9.16 8.63 14.42
C ILE A 322 -10.26 8.06 15.28
N GLY A 323 -11.02 7.11 14.73
CA GLY A 323 -11.96 6.33 15.52
C GLY A 323 -13.41 6.54 15.14
N SER A 324 -14.22 5.62 15.62
CA SER A 324 -15.68 5.72 15.64
C SER A 324 -16.19 4.74 16.68
N THR A 325 -17.39 4.95 17.22
CA THR A 325 -18.00 4.03 18.17
C THR A 325 -18.07 2.59 17.63
N GLY A 326 -17.55 1.63 18.39
CA GLY A 326 -17.68 0.20 18.11
C GLY A 326 -16.56 -0.66 18.68
N SER A 327 -16.54 -1.92 18.25
CA SER A 327 -15.54 -2.93 18.65
C SER A 327 -14.75 -3.49 17.46
N GLY A 328 -14.95 -2.96 16.26
CA GLY A 328 -14.15 -3.25 15.07
C GLY A 328 -12.72 -2.73 15.16
N ASN A 329 -11.92 -2.99 14.14
CA ASN A 329 -10.58 -2.40 14.03
C ASN A 329 -10.72 -0.90 13.73
N GLY A 330 -9.98 -0.06 14.45
CA GLY A 330 -10.09 1.40 14.31
C GLY A 330 -11.41 1.98 14.84
N GLN A 331 -12.17 1.20 15.60
CA GLN A 331 -13.33 1.67 16.35
C GLN A 331 -13.02 1.61 17.83
N PHE A 332 -13.60 2.51 18.62
CA PHE A 332 -13.39 2.57 20.07
C PHE A 332 -14.70 2.48 20.84
N ASN A 333 -14.59 2.08 22.10
CA ASN A 333 -15.61 2.21 23.11
C ASN A 333 -14.89 2.71 24.37
N THR A 334 -14.97 4.02 24.60
CA THR A 334 -14.25 4.73 25.67
C THR A 334 -12.71 4.58 25.56
N PRO A 335 -12.07 5.20 24.54
CA PRO A 335 -10.62 5.31 24.50
C PRO A 335 -10.15 6.21 25.66
N VAL A 336 -9.19 5.75 26.47
CA VAL A 336 -8.73 6.49 27.67
C VAL A 336 -7.24 6.77 27.64
N GLY A 337 -6.38 5.75 27.64
CA GLY A 337 -4.93 5.93 27.60
C GLY A 337 -4.39 6.09 26.18
N ILE A 338 -3.38 6.93 25.97
CA ILE A 338 -2.68 7.05 24.68
C ILE A 338 -1.17 7.12 24.90
N ALA A 339 -0.40 6.45 24.05
CA ALA A 339 1.04 6.64 23.94
C ALA A 339 1.50 6.76 22.49
N TYR A 340 2.45 7.67 22.23
CA TYR A 340 3.12 7.78 20.95
C TYR A 340 4.52 7.16 21.03
N ASP A 341 4.79 6.20 20.14
CA ASP A 341 6.10 5.60 19.92
C ASP A 341 6.79 6.25 18.72
N SER A 342 7.61 7.26 19.02
CA SER A 342 8.44 7.95 18.02
C SER A 342 9.46 7.06 17.29
N THR A 343 9.80 5.87 17.82
CA THR A 343 10.76 4.97 17.16
C THR A 343 10.14 4.23 15.99
N ASN A 344 8.88 3.81 16.14
CA ASN A 344 8.15 3.04 15.13
C ASN A 344 7.02 3.82 14.45
N ASP A 345 6.82 5.08 14.82
CA ASP A 345 5.75 5.97 14.34
C ASP A 345 4.34 5.39 14.58
N LEU A 346 4.15 4.83 15.78
CA LEU A 346 2.91 4.17 16.20
C LEU A 346 2.22 4.95 17.33
N LEU A 347 0.90 5.10 17.21
CA LEU A 347 0.02 5.57 18.28
C LEU A 347 -0.69 4.38 18.92
N PHE A 348 -0.47 4.15 20.21
CA PHE A 348 -1.17 3.14 21.00
C PHE A 348 -2.33 3.79 21.75
N VAL A 349 -3.49 3.13 21.73
CA VAL A 349 -4.71 3.59 22.37
C VAL A 349 -5.29 2.49 23.24
N ALA A 350 -5.48 2.76 24.53
CA ALA A 350 -6.20 1.90 25.46
C ALA A 350 -7.72 2.10 25.28
N ASP A 351 -8.35 1.09 24.70
CA ASP A 351 -9.77 1.05 24.36
C ASP A 351 -10.51 0.31 25.48
N SER A 352 -10.85 1.07 26.53
CA SER A 352 -11.09 0.57 27.88
C SER A 352 -12.27 -0.40 27.95
N ASP A 353 -13.42 -0.04 27.37
CA ASP A 353 -14.62 -0.88 27.44
C ASP A 353 -14.59 -2.04 26.43
N ASN A 354 -13.63 -2.04 25.51
CA ASN A 354 -13.34 -3.18 24.64
C ASN A 354 -12.20 -4.08 25.16
N ASP A 355 -11.62 -3.78 26.33
CA ASP A 355 -10.57 -4.55 27.00
C ASP A 355 -9.36 -4.85 26.10
N ARG A 356 -8.87 -3.83 25.38
CA ARG A 356 -7.78 -4.01 24.40
C ARG A 356 -6.93 -2.76 24.24
N ILE A 357 -5.75 -2.94 23.65
CA ILE A 357 -4.97 -1.84 23.07
C ILE A 357 -5.02 -1.96 21.55
N GLN A 358 -5.17 -0.82 20.86
CA GLN A 358 -5.04 -0.71 19.41
C GLN A 358 -3.83 0.15 19.06
N ALA A 359 -3.11 -0.22 18.00
CA ALA A 359 -1.98 0.53 17.47
C ALA A 359 -2.31 1.07 16.07
N PHE A 360 -1.90 2.31 15.80
CA PHE A 360 -2.13 3.02 14.54
C PHE A 360 -0.81 3.51 13.96
N GLU A 361 -0.59 3.27 12.67
CA GLU A 361 0.53 3.85 11.92
C GLU A 361 0.16 5.29 11.57
N LEU A 362 0.95 6.25 12.05
CA LEU A 362 0.73 7.68 11.80
C LEU A 362 1.24 8.16 10.43
N ASN A 363 1.68 7.22 9.58
CA ASN A 363 2.07 7.36 8.17
C ASN A 363 2.48 8.80 7.80
N SER A 364 3.62 9.22 8.33
CA SER A 364 4.25 10.51 8.07
C SER A 364 4.71 10.73 6.61
N GLU A 365 4.40 9.81 5.67
CA GLU A 365 4.62 10.07 4.24
C GLU A 365 3.44 10.86 3.64
N PRO A 366 3.69 12.04 3.05
CA PRO A 366 2.64 12.83 2.42
C PRO A 366 1.99 12.02 1.30
N ALA A 367 0.66 11.93 1.33
CA ALA A 367 -0.12 11.22 0.32
C ALA A 367 0.33 11.63 -1.10
N VAL A 368 0.79 10.67 -1.89
CA VAL A 368 1.26 10.92 -3.25
C VAL A 368 0.06 11.25 -4.15
N LEU A 369 -0.24 12.54 -4.33
CA LEU A 369 -1.39 13.00 -5.12
C LEU A 369 -1.17 12.91 -6.65
N ILE A 370 0.03 12.54 -7.10
CA ILE A 370 0.30 12.25 -8.52
C ILE A 370 -0.15 10.82 -8.88
N PRO A 371 -0.68 10.59 -10.08
CA PRO A 371 -1.25 9.29 -10.45
C PRO A 371 -0.17 8.21 -10.53
N SER A 372 -0.58 6.95 -10.37
CA SER A 372 0.30 5.82 -10.63
C SER A 372 0.70 5.74 -12.11
N LYS A 373 1.89 5.17 -12.38
CA LYS A 373 2.35 4.92 -13.75
C LYS A 373 1.42 3.92 -14.47
N PRO A 374 1.21 4.06 -15.79
CA PRO A 374 0.49 3.05 -16.56
C PRO A 374 1.20 1.69 -16.53
N GLU A 375 0.41 0.62 -16.48
CA GLU A 375 0.91 -0.76 -16.54
C GLU A 375 0.55 -1.45 -17.85
N ASN A 376 1.17 -2.62 -18.07
CA ASN A 376 0.89 -3.49 -19.23
C ASN A 376 0.93 -2.78 -20.58
N LEU A 377 1.90 -1.87 -20.76
CA LEU A 377 2.13 -1.17 -22.02
C LEU A 377 2.41 -2.18 -23.14
N LYS A 378 1.57 -2.14 -24.18
CA LYS A 378 1.65 -2.96 -25.38
C LYS A 378 1.78 -2.06 -26.59
N ALA A 379 2.44 -2.57 -27.62
CA ALA A 379 2.54 -1.92 -28.91
C ALA A 379 2.27 -2.93 -30.03
N SER A 380 1.49 -2.51 -31.02
CA SER A 380 1.14 -3.33 -32.18
C SER A 380 1.30 -2.53 -33.47
N PRO A 381 1.86 -3.12 -34.55
CA PRO A 381 1.93 -2.45 -35.85
C PRO A 381 0.53 -2.34 -36.46
N ILE A 382 0.22 -1.18 -37.03
CA ILE A 382 -1.01 -0.95 -37.80
C ILE A 382 -0.69 -0.96 -39.30
N SER A 383 0.44 -0.38 -39.68
CA SER A 383 0.92 -0.32 -41.05
C SER A 383 2.45 -0.15 -41.06
N PRO A 384 3.10 -0.13 -42.23
CA PRO A 384 4.52 0.21 -42.35
C PRO A 384 4.88 1.62 -41.84
N THR A 385 3.90 2.48 -41.59
CA THR A 385 4.12 3.87 -41.15
C THR A 385 3.36 4.23 -39.88
N SER A 386 2.75 3.27 -39.19
CA SER A 386 1.98 3.54 -37.97
C SER A 386 1.94 2.38 -36.97
N ILE A 387 1.94 2.73 -35.69
CA ILE A 387 1.88 1.84 -34.54
C ILE A 387 0.80 2.34 -33.58
N ILE A 388 0.04 1.40 -33.00
CA ILE A 388 -0.81 1.68 -31.85
C ILE A 388 -0.10 1.23 -30.58
N ILE A 389 -0.15 2.06 -29.55
CA ILE A 389 0.22 1.70 -28.19
C ILE A 389 -1.02 1.70 -27.30
N SER A 390 -1.09 0.77 -26.36
CA SER A 390 -2.17 0.65 -25.39
C SER A 390 -1.65 0.21 -24.04
N TRP A 391 -2.33 0.60 -22.97
CA TRP A 391 -1.94 0.31 -21.60
C TRP A 391 -3.18 0.09 -20.73
N ASP A 392 -2.97 -0.44 -19.54
CA ASP A 392 -4.01 -0.52 -18.54
C ASP A 392 -4.12 0.83 -17.83
N LYS A 393 -5.36 1.29 -17.66
CA LYS A 393 -5.62 2.52 -16.90
C LYS A 393 -5.13 2.30 -15.45
N PRO A 394 -4.34 3.22 -14.89
CA PRO A 394 -3.88 3.09 -13.50
C PRO A 394 -5.05 2.93 -12.54
N VAL A 395 -4.88 2.05 -11.54
CA VAL A 395 -5.78 1.98 -10.39
C VAL A 395 -5.47 3.20 -9.51
N MET A 396 -6.51 3.93 -9.11
CA MET A 396 -6.41 5.17 -8.34
C MET A 396 -7.14 4.97 -7.02
N ALA A 397 -6.53 5.41 -5.91
CA ALA A 397 -7.22 5.55 -4.63
C ALA A 397 -8.26 6.68 -4.71
N GLU A 398 -9.28 6.66 -3.85
CA GLU A 398 -10.39 7.62 -3.88
C GLU A 398 -9.95 9.09 -3.71
N SER A 399 -8.86 9.31 -2.97
CA SER A 399 -8.29 10.64 -2.69
C SER A 399 -7.46 11.23 -3.83
N ILE A 400 -7.10 10.47 -4.87
CA ILE A 400 -6.23 10.98 -5.94
C ILE A 400 -7.05 11.62 -7.07
N PRO A 401 -6.76 12.87 -7.49
CA PRO A 401 -7.47 13.53 -8.57
C PRO A 401 -7.46 12.74 -9.89
N SER A 402 -8.60 12.78 -10.59
CA SER A 402 -8.82 11.98 -11.80
C SER A 402 -7.82 12.29 -12.91
N ILE A 403 -7.44 11.24 -13.66
CA ILE A 403 -6.55 11.36 -14.81
C ILE A 403 -7.15 12.31 -15.86
N SER A 404 -6.40 13.34 -16.23
CA SER A 404 -6.74 14.32 -17.27
C SER A 404 -6.13 13.97 -18.64
N GLY A 405 -5.09 13.13 -18.67
CA GLY A 405 -4.52 12.56 -19.89
C GLY A 405 -3.21 11.82 -19.66
N TYR A 406 -2.44 11.63 -20.73
CA TYR A 406 -1.20 10.87 -20.71
C TYR A 406 -0.08 11.58 -21.48
N LYS A 407 1.16 11.52 -20.97
CA LYS A 407 2.37 11.91 -21.73
C LYS A 407 2.92 10.67 -22.41
N ILE A 408 3.36 10.80 -23.65
CA ILE A 408 3.92 9.68 -24.43
C ILE A 408 5.29 10.09 -24.96
N GLU A 409 6.26 9.23 -24.73
CA GLU A 409 7.61 9.39 -25.24
C GLU A 409 8.01 8.19 -26.09
N TYR A 410 8.86 8.44 -27.09
CA TYR A 410 9.43 7.40 -27.93
C TYR A 410 10.90 7.65 -28.22
N LYS A 411 11.62 6.57 -28.54
CA LYS A 411 12.98 6.63 -29.11
C LYS A 411 13.13 5.65 -30.27
N VAL A 412 14.11 5.91 -31.12
CA VAL A 412 14.49 5.04 -32.25
C VAL A 412 15.84 4.40 -31.94
N GLY A 413 15.91 3.06 -32.02
CA GLY A 413 17.14 2.31 -31.75
C GLY A 413 17.71 2.60 -30.34
N SER A 414 18.99 2.99 -30.28
CA SER A 414 19.71 3.32 -29.05
C SER A 414 19.72 4.82 -28.70
N GLY A 415 18.88 5.64 -29.36
CA GLY A 415 18.80 7.09 -29.09
C GLY A 415 18.10 7.43 -27.77
N ASP A 416 18.04 8.73 -27.47
CA ASP A 416 17.31 9.27 -26.32
C ASP A 416 15.80 9.31 -26.55
N TYR A 417 15.03 9.29 -25.47
CA TYR A 417 13.58 9.48 -25.53
C TYR A 417 13.23 10.92 -25.91
N THR A 418 12.28 11.03 -26.83
CA THR A 418 11.69 12.29 -27.29
C THR A 418 10.20 12.28 -26.99
N VAL A 419 9.65 13.45 -26.67
CA VAL A 419 8.22 13.59 -26.40
C VAL A 419 7.43 13.52 -27.69
N LEU A 420 6.56 12.51 -27.79
CA LEU A 420 5.59 12.38 -28.87
C LEU A 420 4.37 13.26 -28.62
N THR A 421 3.86 13.23 -27.38
CA THR A 421 2.78 14.10 -26.92
C THR A 421 3.02 14.45 -25.46
N GLU A 422 2.96 15.75 -25.13
CA GLU A 422 3.10 16.22 -23.74
C GLU A 422 1.87 15.84 -22.90
N ASN A 423 0.69 15.90 -23.51
CA ASN A 423 -0.56 15.44 -22.90
C ASN A 423 -1.55 15.04 -24.01
N THR A 424 -2.15 13.85 -23.92
CA THR A 424 -3.23 13.41 -24.82
C THR A 424 -4.52 14.20 -24.65
N ALA A 425 -4.70 14.91 -23.53
CA ALA A 425 -5.94 15.56 -23.10
C ALA A 425 -7.17 14.63 -23.22
N SER A 426 -6.94 13.34 -23.00
CA SER A 426 -7.93 12.27 -23.17
C SER A 426 -7.63 11.14 -22.20
N THR A 427 -8.68 10.59 -21.60
CA THR A 427 -8.61 9.46 -20.68
C THR A 427 -8.53 8.10 -21.40
N SER A 428 -8.54 8.08 -22.74
CA SER A 428 -8.36 6.85 -23.53
C SER A 428 -6.99 6.22 -23.27
N SER A 429 -6.97 4.92 -22.96
CA SER A 429 -5.74 4.17 -22.65
C SER A 429 -5.05 3.59 -23.90
N SER A 430 -5.12 4.33 -25.02
CA SER A 430 -4.48 3.96 -26.28
C SER A 430 -4.16 5.19 -27.12
N PHE A 431 -3.08 5.12 -27.89
CA PHE A 431 -2.63 6.21 -28.77
C PHE A 431 -1.98 5.66 -30.06
N ILE A 432 -2.15 6.37 -31.18
CA ILE A 432 -1.58 5.99 -32.48
C ILE A 432 -0.44 6.94 -32.84
N HIS A 433 0.76 6.38 -33.05
CA HIS A 433 1.91 7.10 -33.60
C HIS A 433 1.98 6.85 -35.12
N GLN A 434 1.94 7.91 -35.93
CA GLN A 434 2.00 7.85 -37.40
C GLN A 434 3.31 8.45 -37.94
N GLY A 435 3.59 8.25 -39.23
CA GLY A 435 4.75 8.83 -39.92
C GLY A 435 6.06 8.07 -39.66
N LEU A 436 5.96 6.78 -39.37
CA LEU A 436 7.10 5.94 -38.96
C LEU A 436 7.86 5.35 -40.15
N ASP A 437 9.13 5.06 -39.94
CA ASP A 437 9.98 4.34 -40.90
C ASP A 437 9.89 2.83 -40.62
N SER A 438 9.41 2.08 -41.62
CA SER A 438 9.26 0.62 -41.55
C SER A 438 10.58 -0.15 -41.34
N SER A 439 11.74 0.49 -41.53
CA SER A 439 13.05 -0.12 -41.31
C SER A 439 13.52 -0.01 -39.85
N GLU A 440 12.94 0.91 -39.08
CA GLU A 440 13.40 1.28 -37.74
C GLU A 440 12.62 0.56 -36.62
N THR A 441 13.26 0.43 -35.45
CA THR A 441 12.62 -0.09 -34.24
C THR A 441 12.36 1.04 -33.26
N TYR A 442 11.11 1.17 -32.85
CA TYR A 442 10.62 2.21 -31.97
C TYR A 442 10.39 1.65 -30.57
N PHE A 443 10.80 2.41 -29.56
CA PHE A 443 10.54 2.09 -28.16
C PHE A 443 9.63 3.17 -27.57
N TYR A 444 8.62 2.77 -26.82
CA TYR A 444 7.63 3.67 -26.23
C TYR A 444 7.61 3.53 -24.71
N ARG A 445 7.30 4.63 -24.02
CA ARG A 445 6.91 4.67 -22.61
C ARG A 445 5.83 5.71 -22.40
N VAL A 446 4.96 5.49 -21.40
CA VAL A 446 3.77 6.32 -21.16
C VAL A 446 3.74 6.76 -19.70
N TYR A 447 3.19 7.95 -19.46
CA TYR A 447 2.99 8.55 -18.15
C TYR A 447 1.53 8.96 -17.99
N SER A 448 1.02 8.95 -16.76
CA SER A 448 -0.32 9.42 -16.40
C SER A 448 -0.24 10.87 -15.93
N ILE A 449 -1.27 11.67 -16.19
CA ILE A 449 -1.33 13.09 -15.81
C ILE A 449 -2.66 13.37 -15.10
N ASN A 450 -2.61 14.11 -13.98
CA ASN A 450 -3.78 14.72 -13.34
C ASN A 450 -3.53 16.22 -13.05
N SER A 451 -4.33 16.85 -12.17
CA SER A 451 -4.14 18.25 -11.77
C SER A 451 -2.83 18.50 -11.00
N GLU A 452 -2.35 17.51 -10.26
CA GLU A 452 -1.20 17.64 -9.36
C GLU A 452 0.14 17.39 -10.06
N GLY A 453 0.15 16.57 -11.11
CA GLY A 453 1.37 16.36 -11.87
C GLY A 453 1.35 15.16 -12.81
N THR A 454 2.57 14.77 -13.19
CA THR A 454 2.83 13.64 -14.10
C THR A 454 3.51 12.51 -13.33
N SER A 455 3.06 11.29 -13.56
CA SER A 455 3.61 10.10 -12.91
C SER A 455 5.05 9.78 -13.34
N THR A 456 5.62 8.68 -12.84
CA THR A 456 6.82 8.08 -13.43
C THR A 456 6.48 7.30 -14.70
N SER A 457 7.49 6.97 -15.53
CA SER A 457 7.24 6.25 -16.79
C SER A 457 6.86 4.80 -16.57
N SER A 458 5.96 4.29 -17.40
CA SER A 458 5.75 2.85 -17.58
C SER A 458 7.03 2.12 -18.01
N SER A 459 7.03 0.79 -17.90
CA SER A 459 8.04 -0.04 -18.58
C SER A 459 8.03 0.24 -20.09
N SER A 460 9.20 0.16 -20.72
CA SER A 460 9.31 0.40 -22.16
C SER A 460 8.87 -0.81 -22.98
N VAL A 461 8.15 -0.59 -24.07
CA VAL A 461 7.86 -1.62 -25.09
C VAL A 461 8.56 -1.26 -26.41
N SER A 462 9.04 -2.26 -27.15
CA SER A 462 9.67 -2.08 -28.45
C SER A 462 8.85 -2.72 -29.56
N ILE A 463 8.73 -2.05 -30.71
CA ILE A 463 8.05 -2.59 -31.88
C ILE A 463 8.61 -1.97 -33.17
N LYS A 464 8.51 -2.71 -34.28
CA LYS A 464 8.87 -2.24 -35.61
C LYS A 464 7.58 -2.10 -36.44
N PRO A 465 7.35 -0.98 -37.16
CA PRO A 465 6.21 -0.85 -38.06
C PRO A 465 6.27 -1.94 -39.14
N GLN A 466 5.15 -2.60 -39.42
CA GLN A 466 5.08 -3.69 -40.38
C GLN A 466 3.73 -3.69 -41.11
N HIS A 467 3.68 -4.32 -42.28
CA HIS A 467 2.42 -4.61 -42.96
C HIS A 467 1.56 -5.53 -42.08
N THR A 468 0.28 -5.19 -41.97
CA THR A 468 -0.75 -6.09 -41.48
C THR A 468 -1.05 -7.17 -42.52
N THR A 469 -1.74 -8.26 -42.14
CA THR A 469 -2.05 -9.34 -43.09
C THR A 469 -2.84 -8.80 -44.30
N THR A 470 -2.64 -9.38 -45.48
CA THR A 470 -3.24 -8.91 -46.73
C THR A 470 -4.39 -9.83 -47.15
N PRO A 471 -5.33 -9.37 -48.00
CA PRO A 471 -6.30 -10.25 -48.66
C PRO A 471 -5.59 -11.42 -49.35
N THR A 472 -6.25 -12.59 -49.37
CA THR A 472 -5.67 -13.83 -49.88
C THR A 472 -6.52 -14.41 -51.01
N ALA A 473 -5.98 -15.42 -51.70
CA ALA A 473 -6.69 -16.16 -52.75
C ALA A 473 -7.32 -15.27 -53.84
N LEU A 474 -6.64 -14.21 -54.24
CA LEU A 474 -7.08 -13.37 -55.36
C LEU A 474 -7.03 -14.18 -56.67
N THR A 475 -8.17 -14.23 -57.37
CA THR A 475 -8.29 -14.81 -58.71
C THR A 475 -8.73 -13.73 -59.70
N ALA A 476 -8.17 -13.75 -60.90
CA ALA A 476 -8.59 -12.91 -62.02
C ALA A 476 -9.05 -13.80 -63.18
N THR A 477 -10.30 -13.62 -63.63
CA THR A 477 -10.90 -14.42 -64.71
C THR A 477 -11.43 -13.50 -65.79
N ALA A 478 -10.98 -13.66 -67.03
CA ALA A 478 -11.56 -12.96 -68.18
C ALA A 478 -12.95 -13.54 -68.47
N ILE A 479 -14.00 -12.72 -68.34
CA ILE A 479 -15.41 -13.13 -68.51
C ILE A 479 -16.02 -12.59 -69.82
N SER A 480 -15.35 -11.65 -70.47
CA SER A 480 -15.68 -11.13 -71.80
C SER A 480 -14.41 -10.58 -72.47
N PRO A 481 -14.43 -10.21 -73.77
CA PRO A 481 -13.29 -9.60 -74.44
C PRO A 481 -12.82 -8.27 -73.81
N ASN A 482 -13.64 -7.64 -72.96
CA ASN A 482 -13.33 -6.36 -72.33
C ASN A 482 -13.57 -6.33 -70.80
N GLN A 483 -13.76 -7.49 -70.16
CA GLN A 483 -14.03 -7.58 -68.72
C GLN A 483 -13.23 -8.69 -68.02
N ILE A 484 -12.74 -8.38 -66.81
CA ILE A 484 -12.13 -9.33 -65.88
C ILE A 484 -12.94 -9.30 -64.57
N LYS A 485 -13.35 -10.47 -64.10
CA LYS A 485 -13.93 -10.68 -62.77
C LYS A 485 -12.82 -11.05 -61.78
N LEU A 486 -12.78 -10.31 -60.68
CA LEU A 486 -11.91 -10.54 -59.54
C LEU A 486 -12.71 -11.15 -58.39
N LYS A 487 -12.12 -12.13 -57.69
CA LYS A 487 -12.64 -12.67 -56.42
C LYS A 487 -11.47 -12.88 -55.46
N TRP A 488 -11.68 -12.65 -54.16
CA TRP A 488 -10.65 -12.80 -53.13
C TRP A 488 -11.26 -13.26 -51.80
N LEU A 489 -10.39 -13.53 -50.82
CA LEU A 489 -10.72 -13.77 -49.42
C LEU A 489 -10.21 -12.62 -48.53
N PRO A 490 -10.91 -12.32 -47.42
CA PRO A 490 -10.43 -11.35 -46.43
C PRO A 490 -9.05 -11.75 -45.89
N PRO A 491 -8.28 -10.78 -45.33
CA PRO A 491 -7.10 -11.09 -44.52
C PRO A 491 -7.45 -12.01 -43.35
N SER A 492 -6.54 -12.92 -42.98
CA SER A 492 -6.75 -13.90 -41.90
C SER A 492 -6.64 -13.30 -40.50
N GLU A 493 -5.98 -12.15 -40.34
CA GLU A 493 -5.83 -11.47 -39.05
C GLU A 493 -5.79 -9.95 -39.21
N THR A 494 -6.77 -9.26 -38.61
CA THR A 494 -6.85 -7.79 -38.64
C THR A 494 -6.46 -7.15 -37.30
N PHE A 495 -5.80 -7.91 -36.40
CA PHE A 495 -5.33 -7.43 -35.10
C PHE A 495 -6.40 -6.66 -34.29
N GLY A 496 -7.65 -7.15 -34.33
CA GLY A 496 -8.80 -6.56 -33.63
C GLY A 496 -9.49 -5.41 -34.36
N GLN A 497 -9.07 -5.07 -35.59
CA GLN A 497 -9.68 -4.02 -36.41
C GLN A 497 -10.80 -4.56 -37.30
N SER A 498 -11.89 -3.82 -37.45
CA SER A 498 -12.96 -4.14 -38.39
C SER A 498 -12.58 -3.73 -39.81
N ILE A 499 -12.87 -4.59 -40.79
CA ILE A 499 -12.76 -4.28 -42.22
C ILE A 499 -13.96 -3.42 -42.61
N SER A 500 -13.73 -2.26 -43.22
CA SER A 500 -14.77 -1.37 -43.73
C SER A 500 -14.99 -1.52 -45.24
N GLY A 501 -14.00 -2.05 -45.97
CA GLY A 501 -14.07 -2.25 -47.42
C GLY A 501 -12.80 -2.85 -48.01
N TYR A 502 -12.71 -2.90 -49.34
CA TYR A 502 -11.50 -3.30 -50.06
C TYR A 502 -11.18 -2.32 -51.19
N GLU A 503 -9.91 -2.01 -51.39
CA GLU A 503 -9.41 -1.28 -52.55
C GLU A 503 -8.92 -2.26 -53.62
N VAL A 504 -9.43 -2.10 -54.83
CA VAL A 504 -9.02 -2.87 -56.00
C VAL A 504 -7.96 -2.09 -56.75
N LYS A 505 -6.75 -2.64 -56.80
CA LYS A 505 -5.57 -2.01 -57.39
C LYS A 505 -5.17 -2.74 -58.67
N ARG A 506 -4.85 -2.00 -59.73
CA ARG A 506 -4.32 -2.52 -60.99
C ARG A 506 -2.86 -2.13 -61.11
N GLU A 507 -2.03 -3.11 -61.46
CA GLU A 507 -0.61 -2.89 -61.68
C GLU A 507 -0.40 -2.19 -63.02
N VAL A 508 0.22 -1.00 -62.99
CA VAL A 508 0.51 -0.20 -64.19
C VAL A 508 1.91 -0.53 -64.71
N ILE A 509 2.85 -0.71 -63.79
CA ILE A 509 4.21 -1.21 -63.99
C ILE A 509 4.59 -2.04 -62.75
N PRO A 510 5.61 -2.92 -62.81
CA PRO A 510 5.95 -3.80 -61.70
C PRO A 510 6.06 -3.08 -60.35
N GLY A 511 5.17 -3.42 -59.42
CA GLY A 511 5.12 -2.84 -58.06
C GLY A 511 4.49 -1.45 -57.94
N VAL A 512 3.94 -0.87 -59.02
CA VAL A 512 3.23 0.42 -58.98
C VAL A 512 1.79 0.23 -59.44
N TYR A 513 0.86 0.66 -58.60
CA TYR A 513 -0.56 0.39 -58.77
C TYR A 513 -1.40 1.67 -58.89
N ASP A 514 -2.48 1.61 -59.66
CA ASP A 514 -3.58 2.57 -59.61
C ASP A 514 -4.86 1.94 -59.04
N THR A 515 -5.68 2.72 -58.32
CA THR A 515 -6.95 2.22 -57.78
C THR A 515 -8.02 2.26 -58.86
N VAL A 516 -8.62 1.11 -59.15
CA VAL A 516 -9.65 0.93 -60.20
C VAL A 516 -11.05 0.73 -59.64
N GLY A 517 -11.19 0.60 -58.32
CA GLY A 517 -12.48 0.54 -57.64
C GLY A 517 -12.36 0.19 -56.17
N ASN A 518 -13.47 0.31 -55.44
CA ASN A 518 -13.57 -0.07 -54.02
C ASN A 518 -14.83 -0.92 -53.79
N THR A 519 -14.82 -1.76 -52.76
CA THR A 519 -15.98 -2.52 -52.30
C THR A 519 -16.29 -2.27 -50.83
N ASP A 520 -17.49 -2.66 -50.37
CA ASP A 520 -17.82 -2.68 -48.95
C ASP A 520 -17.17 -3.86 -48.20
N SER A 521 -17.30 -3.85 -46.87
CA SER A 521 -16.70 -4.86 -45.97
C SER A 521 -17.09 -6.31 -46.25
N LYS A 522 -18.25 -6.57 -46.88
CA LYS A 522 -18.78 -7.92 -47.12
C LYS A 522 -18.53 -8.41 -48.54
N THR A 523 -18.23 -7.51 -49.46
CA THR A 523 -18.12 -7.79 -50.89
C THR A 523 -16.69 -8.12 -51.26
N THR A 524 -16.42 -9.40 -51.54
CA THR A 524 -15.10 -9.92 -51.92
C THR A 524 -14.97 -10.27 -53.41
N SER A 525 -15.68 -9.52 -54.26
CA SER A 525 -15.60 -9.67 -55.72
C SER A 525 -15.79 -8.33 -56.43
N PHE A 526 -15.17 -8.17 -57.60
CA PHE A 526 -15.25 -6.94 -58.39
C PHE A 526 -15.09 -7.22 -59.89
N ILE A 527 -15.85 -6.54 -60.75
CA ILE A 527 -15.72 -6.66 -62.22
C ILE A 527 -15.06 -5.40 -62.77
N VAL A 528 -13.88 -5.57 -63.38
CA VAL A 528 -13.18 -4.50 -64.09
C VAL A 528 -13.60 -4.54 -65.56
N SER A 529 -14.14 -3.43 -66.08
CA SER A 529 -14.65 -3.32 -67.45
C SER A 529 -13.84 -2.35 -68.32
N GLY A 530 -14.10 -2.34 -69.63
CA GLY A 530 -13.45 -1.41 -70.57
C GLY A 530 -12.00 -1.77 -70.89
N LEU A 531 -11.65 -3.05 -70.79
CA LEU A 531 -10.32 -3.57 -71.04
C LEU A 531 -10.09 -3.80 -72.54
N THR A 532 -8.82 -3.77 -72.96
CA THR A 532 -8.42 -4.05 -74.34
C THR A 532 -8.21 -5.55 -74.52
N THR A 533 -8.80 -6.13 -75.57
CA THR A 533 -8.58 -7.52 -75.97
C THR A 533 -7.09 -7.80 -76.21
N ASP A 534 -6.64 -9.00 -75.86
CA ASP A 534 -5.26 -9.51 -75.97
C ASP A 534 -4.22 -8.78 -75.12
N LYS A 535 -4.64 -7.90 -74.21
CA LYS A 535 -3.75 -7.26 -73.21
C LYS A 535 -3.89 -7.95 -71.85
N THR A 536 -2.76 -8.37 -71.26
CA THR A 536 -2.72 -8.89 -69.90
C THR A 536 -2.80 -7.75 -68.88
N TYR A 537 -3.63 -7.91 -67.87
CA TYR A 537 -3.74 -7.00 -66.73
C TYR A 537 -3.47 -7.78 -65.43
N SER A 538 -2.75 -7.14 -64.51
CA SER A 538 -2.49 -7.67 -63.16
C SER A 538 -3.19 -6.80 -62.12
N TYR A 539 -3.74 -7.43 -61.08
CA TYR A 539 -4.47 -6.77 -60.02
C TYR A 539 -4.01 -7.27 -58.65
N ALA A 540 -4.12 -6.41 -57.65
CA ALA A 540 -3.93 -6.73 -56.24
C ALA A 540 -5.06 -6.09 -55.40
N ILE A 541 -5.30 -6.61 -54.20
CA ILE A 541 -6.35 -6.10 -53.30
C ILE A 541 -5.73 -5.69 -51.97
N SER A 542 -6.15 -4.54 -51.44
CA SER A 542 -5.88 -4.11 -50.06
C SER A 542 -7.20 -4.04 -49.28
N ALA A 543 -7.23 -4.51 -48.03
CA ALA A 543 -8.40 -4.31 -47.17
C ALA A 543 -8.33 -2.93 -46.51
N VAL A 544 -9.46 -2.22 -46.47
CA VAL A 544 -9.63 -0.99 -45.71
C VAL A 544 -10.06 -1.37 -44.30
N ILE A 545 -9.26 -0.98 -43.32
CA ILE A 545 -9.53 -1.15 -41.89
C ILE A 545 -9.68 0.22 -41.24
N GLY A 546 -10.16 0.27 -39.99
CA GLY A 546 -10.55 1.51 -39.30
C GLY A 546 -9.54 2.68 -39.35
N PHE A 547 -8.26 2.42 -39.60
CA PHE A 547 -7.18 3.43 -39.61
C PHE A 547 -6.29 3.42 -40.86
N GLY A 548 -6.68 2.76 -41.97
CA GLY A 548 -5.91 2.74 -43.21
C GLY A 548 -6.18 1.53 -44.10
N THR A 549 -5.20 1.15 -44.93
CA THR A 549 -5.25 -0.06 -45.77
C THR A 549 -4.16 -1.05 -45.43
N THR A 550 -4.44 -2.35 -45.59
CA THR A 550 -3.43 -3.40 -45.51
C THR A 550 -2.44 -3.30 -46.67
N GLY A 551 -1.34 -4.06 -46.62
CA GLY A 551 -0.52 -4.28 -47.81
C GLY A 551 -1.32 -4.89 -48.98
N GLU A 552 -0.77 -4.80 -50.19
CA GLU A 552 -1.32 -5.44 -51.38
C GLU A 552 -1.24 -6.97 -51.27
N SER A 553 -2.31 -7.66 -51.68
CA SER A 553 -2.26 -9.11 -51.90
C SER A 553 -1.23 -9.50 -52.97
N ILE A 554 -0.89 -10.79 -53.05
CA ILE A 554 -0.20 -11.33 -54.23
C ILE A 554 -1.06 -11.02 -55.47
N SER A 555 -0.42 -10.50 -56.53
CA SER A 555 -1.13 -10.11 -57.75
C SER A 555 -1.68 -11.30 -58.52
N ALA A 556 -2.86 -11.14 -59.10
CA ALA A 556 -3.44 -12.09 -60.05
C ALA A 556 -3.63 -11.41 -61.42
N SER A 557 -3.40 -12.17 -62.50
CA SER A 557 -3.44 -11.64 -63.85
C SER A 557 -4.39 -12.42 -64.75
N ALA A 558 -5.04 -11.72 -65.69
CA ALA A 558 -5.82 -12.35 -66.75
C ALA A 558 -5.65 -11.58 -68.06
N THR A 559 -5.90 -12.28 -69.17
CA THR A 559 -5.85 -11.72 -70.53
C THR A 559 -7.21 -11.90 -71.18
N PRO A 560 -8.02 -10.84 -71.34
CA PRO A 560 -9.27 -10.89 -72.09
C PRO A 560 -8.99 -11.20 -73.56
N LYS A 561 -9.77 -12.12 -74.15
CA LYS A 561 -9.68 -12.54 -75.54
C LYS A 561 -11.05 -12.46 -76.22
N GLU A 562 -11.09 -12.44 -77.54
CA GLU A 562 -12.35 -12.43 -78.31
C GLU A 562 -13.29 -13.59 -77.97
N ASP A 563 -12.75 -14.75 -77.60
CA ASP A 563 -13.49 -15.94 -77.19
C ASP A 563 -13.69 -16.05 -75.68
N SER A 564 -13.25 -15.05 -74.90
CA SER A 564 -13.54 -14.99 -73.46
C SER A 564 -15.05 -14.85 -73.28
N THR A 565 -15.63 -15.84 -72.64
CA THR A 565 -17.05 -15.88 -72.30
C THR A 565 -17.18 -16.28 -70.85
N ASP A 566 -18.23 -15.80 -70.19
CA ASP A 566 -18.54 -16.16 -68.81
C ASP A 566 -18.98 -17.63 -68.77
N THR A 567 -18.00 -18.54 -68.77
CA THR A 567 -18.23 -19.96 -68.50
C THR A 567 -18.68 -20.06 -67.04
N SER A 568 -19.91 -20.56 -66.85
CA SER A 568 -20.55 -20.96 -65.58
C SER A 568 -19.63 -20.89 -64.37
N GLU A 569 -20.01 -20.10 -63.36
CA GLU A 569 -19.28 -19.95 -62.09
C GLU A 569 -18.66 -21.27 -61.65
N GLU A 570 -17.38 -21.46 -61.93
CA GLU A 570 -16.57 -22.25 -61.04
C GLU A 570 -16.71 -21.48 -59.71
N PRO A 571 -17.26 -22.09 -58.65
CA PRO A 571 -17.09 -21.49 -57.33
C PRO A 571 -15.60 -21.22 -57.17
N ILE A 572 -15.23 -20.27 -56.31
CA ILE A 572 -13.85 -20.24 -55.84
C ILE A 572 -13.67 -21.59 -55.16
N THR A 573 -13.23 -22.59 -55.93
CA THR A 573 -12.66 -23.79 -55.43
C THR A 573 -11.32 -23.27 -54.97
N SER A 574 -11.34 -22.86 -53.70
CA SER A 574 -10.33 -23.36 -52.81
C SER A 574 -9.90 -24.72 -53.38
N SER A 575 -8.63 -24.87 -53.76
CA SER A 575 -8.03 -26.19 -53.66
C SER A 575 -8.32 -26.53 -52.21
N SER A 576 -9.45 -27.21 -51.94
CA SER A 576 -10.27 -26.85 -50.79
C SER A 576 -9.35 -26.92 -49.62
N VAL A 577 -8.99 -25.74 -49.10
CA VAL A 577 -8.27 -25.67 -47.87
C VAL A 577 -9.40 -26.02 -46.92
N GLN A 578 -9.64 -27.33 -46.80
CA GLN A 578 -10.73 -27.90 -46.05
C GLN A 578 -10.61 -27.22 -44.70
N ILE A 579 -11.68 -26.54 -44.28
CA ILE A 579 -11.75 -26.08 -42.91
C ILE A 579 -11.84 -27.38 -42.11
N THR A 580 -10.70 -27.83 -41.64
CA THR A 580 -10.58 -29.01 -40.80
C THR A 580 -10.58 -28.54 -39.37
N VAL A 581 -10.89 -29.43 -38.44
CA VAL A 581 -10.55 -29.15 -37.05
C VAL A 581 -9.05 -28.86 -36.96
N SER A 582 -8.66 -27.97 -36.06
CA SER A 582 -7.26 -27.63 -35.88
C SER A 582 -6.46 -28.87 -35.44
N THR A 583 -5.14 -28.78 -35.53
CA THR A 583 -4.28 -29.70 -34.77
C THR A 583 -4.51 -29.51 -33.25
N PRO A 584 -4.16 -30.50 -32.40
CA PRO A 584 -4.24 -30.32 -30.96
C PRO A 584 -3.41 -29.14 -30.45
N PRO A 585 -3.85 -28.43 -29.39
CA PRO A 585 -2.98 -27.56 -28.63
C PRO A 585 -1.72 -28.31 -28.15
N ILE A 586 -0.58 -27.61 -28.12
CA ILE A 586 0.70 -28.21 -27.74
C ILE A 586 1.21 -27.62 -26.42
N LYS A 587 2.15 -28.33 -25.80
CA LYS A 587 2.84 -27.88 -24.57
C LYS A 587 1.87 -27.55 -23.43
N LEU A 588 0.83 -28.37 -23.23
CA LEU A 588 0.00 -28.22 -22.05
C LEU A 588 0.85 -28.47 -20.81
N THR A 589 0.80 -27.52 -19.89
CA THR A 589 1.39 -27.59 -18.55
C THR A 589 0.29 -27.34 -17.53
N ALA A 590 0.39 -28.01 -16.38
CA ALA A 590 -0.46 -27.74 -15.22
C ALA A 590 0.44 -27.54 -14.00
N SER A 591 0.31 -26.41 -13.35
CA SER A 591 1.07 -26.06 -12.15
C SER A 591 0.11 -25.92 -10.97
N ALA A 592 0.31 -26.71 -9.92
CA ALA A 592 -0.37 -26.50 -8.65
C ALA A 592 0.19 -25.24 -7.99
N VAL A 593 -0.67 -24.24 -7.81
CA VAL A 593 -0.30 -22.95 -7.20
C VAL A 593 -0.75 -22.83 -5.75
N SER A 594 -1.71 -23.66 -5.32
CA SER A 594 -2.10 -23.82 -3.92
C SER A 594 -2.67 -25.23 -3.67
N SER A 595 -3.06 -25.53 -2.43
CA SER A 595 -3.77 -26.77 -2.10
C SER A 595 -5.17 -26.87 -2.72
N THR A 596 -5.69 -25.80 -3.32
CA THR A 596 -7.04 -25.74 -3.91
C THR A 596 -7.07 -25.21 -5.35
N GLN A 597 -5.92 -24.93 -5.97
CA GLN A 597 -5.85 -24.34 -7.30
C GLN A 597 -4.70 -24.90 -8.16
N ILE A 598 -5.02 -25.17 -9.42
CA ILE A 598 -4.08 -25.53 -10.49
C ILE A 598 -4.27 -24.57 -11.66
N ASN A 599 -3.17 -23.98 -12.12
CA ASN A 599 -3.15 -23.14 -13.32
C ASN A 599 -2.67 -23.96 -14.52
N LEU A 600 -3.41 -23.88 -15.60
CA LEU A 600 -3.11 -24.48 -16.89
C LEU A 600 -2.54 -23.43 -17.83
N ALA A 601 -1.54 -23.81 -18.61
CA ALA A 601 -1.04 -23.02 -19.73
C ALA A 601 -0.69 -23.92 -20.91
N TRP A 602 -1.01 -23.48 -22.12
CA TRP A 602 -0.72 -24.21 -23.35
C TRP A 602 -0.31 -23.26 -24.47
N SER A 603 0.17 -23.83 -25.57
CA SER A 603 0.43 -23.11 -26.81
C SER A 603 -0.65 -23.42 -27.85
N SER A 604 -0.84 -22.51 -28.80
CA SER A 604 -1.77 -22.71 -29.91
C SER A 604 -1.44 -23.98 -30.69
N PRO A 605 -2.45 -24.58 -31.36
CA PRO A 605 -2.22 -25.54 -32.44
C PRO A 605 -1.15 -25.04 -33.43
N VAL A 606 -0.36 -25.96 -33.98
CA VAL A 606 0.61 -25.63 -35.05
C VAL A 606 -0.11 -25.20 -36.32
N GLU A 607 -1.23 -25.87 -36.60
CA GLU A 607 -2.15 -25.56 -37.70
C GLU A 607 -3.55 -25.37 -37.13
N ASP A 608 -4.20 -24.26 -37.49
CA ASP A 608 -5.56 -23.91 -37.06
C ASP A 608 -6.66 -24.56 -37.92
N GLY A 609 -6.28 -25.41 -38.88
CA GLY A 609 -7.22 -26.04 -39.79
C GLY A 609 -7.89 -25.05 -40.74
N ASN A 610 -7.26 -23.90 -40.97
CA ASN A 610 -7.69 -22.87 -41.92
C ASN A 610 -8.99 -22.16 -41.51
N SER A 611 -9.25 -22.15 -40.21
CA SER A 611 -10.28 -21.36 -39.54
C SER A 611 -9.74 -20.92 -38.19
N PRO A 612 -9.90 -19.64 -37.80
CA PRO A 612 -9.34 -19.14 -36.56
C PRO A 612 -9.88 -19.90 -35.35
N ILE A 613 -9.03 -20.08 -34.34
CA ILE A 613 -9.45 -20.63 -33.06
C ILE A 613 -10.37 -19.62 -32.38
N THR A 614 -11.58 -20.05 -32.01
CA THR A 614 -12.60 -19.24 -31.34
C THR A 614 -12.69 -19.52 -29.85
N GLY A 615 -12.16 -20.65 -29.40
CA GLY A 615 -12.18 -21.06 -27.99
C GLY A 615 -11.42 -22.36 -27.74
N TYR A 616 -11.49 -22.84 -26.50
CA TYR A 616 -10.90 -24.10 -26.06
C TYR A 616 -11.88 -24.88 -25.20
N LYS A 617 -11.93 -26.20 -25.41
CA LYS A 617 -12.59 -27.17 -24.53
C LYS A 617 -11.56 -27.72 -23.54
N ILE A 618 -11.88 -27.73 -22.26
CA ILE A 618 -11.00 -28.21 -21.19
C ILE A 618 -11.67 -29.40 -20.51
N GLU A 619 -10.96 -30.51 -20.45
CA GLU A 619 -11.42 -31.73 -19.79
C GLU A 619 -10.48 -32.09 -18.65
N VAL A 620 -11.06 -32.58 -17.55
CA VAL A 620 -10.36 -32.95 -16.33
C VAL A 620 -10.81 -34.34 -15.88
N LYS A 621 -9.88 -35.17 -15.43
CA LYS A 621 -10.19 -36.35 -14.62
C LYS A 621 -9.54 -36.19 -13.25
N LYS A 622 -10.31 -36.52 -12.21
CA LYS A 622 -9.82 -36.63 -10.83
C LYS A 622 -9.48 -38.08 -10.54
N ASP A 623 -8.25 -38.34 -10.14
CA ASP A 623 -7.67 -39.67 -9.91
C ASP A 623 -7.82 -40.56 -11.17
N ASP A 624 -8.18 -41.83 -11.01
CA ASP A 624 -8.34 -42.79 -12.12
C ASP A 624 -9.77 -42.80 -12.71
N ASN A 625 -10.56 -41.74 -12.48
CA ASN A 625 -11.88 -41.60 -13.07
C ASN A 625 -11.81 -41.24 -14.57
N ALA A 626 -12.96 -41.32 -15.25
CA ALA A 626 -13.10 -40.84 -16.62
C ALA A 626 -12.95 -39.30 -16.71
N PHE A 627 -12.51 -38.81 -17.88
CA PHE A 627 -12.52 -37.38 -18.16
C PHE A 627 -13.94 -36.83 -18.14
N THR A 628 -14.13 -35.73 -17.41
CA THR A 628 -15.33 -34.91 -17.40
C THR A 628 -15.03 -33.55 -18.00
N GLU A 629 -16.04 -32.94 -18.60
CA GLU A 629 -15.94 -31.58 -19.13
C GLU A 629 -15.86 -30.56 -18.00
N LEU A 630 -14.78 -29.78 -17.98
CA LEU A 630 -14.60 -28.65 -17.06
C LEU A 630 -15.06 -27.35 -17.70
N VAL A 631 -14.70 -27.17 -18.98
CA VAL A 631 -15.13 -26.04 -19.82
C VAL A 631 -15.51 -26.59 -21.18
N SER A 632 -16.76 -26.37 -21.59
CA SER A 632 -17.28 -26.79 -22.90
C SER A 632 -16.71 -25.94 -24.04
N ASP A 633 -16.66 -24.64 -23.85
CA ASP A 633 -16.10 -23.65 -24.75
C ASP A 633 -15.72 -22.39 -23.96
N SER A 634 -14.43 -22.04 -23.95
CA SER A 634 -13.93 -20.83 -23.29
C SER A 634 -14.43 -19.53 -23.93
N LYS A 635 -14.90 -19.57 -25.20
CA LYS A 635 -15.24 -18.40 -26.03
C LYS A 635 -14.15 -17.33 -26.04
N SER A 636 -12.90 -17.77 -25.88
CA SER A 636 -11.75 -16.91 -25.67
C SER A 636 -10.50 -17.59 -26.24
N THR A 637 -9.65 -16.81 -26.89
CA THR A 637 -8.38 -17.26 -27.46
C THR A 637 -7.23 -17.27 -26.44
N THR A 638 -7.51 -16.89 -25.19
CA THR A 638 -6.57 -16.97 -24.05
C THR A 638 -6.09 -18.42 -23.86
N LYS A 639 -4.79 -18.58 -23.65
CA LYS A 639 -4.10 -19.90 -23.60
C LYS A 639 -3.75 -20.34 -22.18
N THR A 640 -4.50 -19.82 -21.22
CA THR A 640 -4.35 -20.09 -19.79
C THR A 640 -5.72 -20.29 -19.16
N TYR A 641 -5.77 -21.09 -18.09
CA TYR A 641 -7.00 -21.31 -17.33
C TYR A 641 -6.69 -21.67 -15.87
N SER A 642 -7.44 -21.10 -14.93
CA SER A 642 -7.28 -21.37 -13.50
C SER A 642 -8.41 -22.27 -13.00
N HIS A 643 -8.10 -23.51 -12.60
CA HIS A 643 -9.06 -24.42 -11.99
C HIS A 643 -8.95 -24.30 -10.46
N THR A 644 -9.97 -23.74 -9.82
CA THR A 644 -10.08 -23.51 -8.37
C THR A 644 -11.00 -24.53 -7.69
N ASN A 645 -11.14 -24.47 -6.36
CA ASN A 645 -11.96 -25.36 -5.55
C ASN A 645 -11.58 -26.85 -5.64
N LEU A 646 -10.28 -27.11 -5.81
CA LEU A 646 -9.74 -28.46 -5.91
C LEU A 646 -9.60 -29.13 -4.54
N ILE A 647 -9.71 -30.46 -4.51
CA ILE A 647 -9.50 -31.25 -3.30
C ILE A 647 -8.01 -31.54 -3.15
N LYS A 648 -7.45 -31.12 -2.02
CA LYS A 648 -6.05 -31.33 -1.64
C LYS A 648 -5.65 -32.79 -1.81
N ASP A 649 -4.41 -33.00 -2.29
CA ASP A 649 -3.76 -34.31 -2.48
C ASP A 649 -4.42 -35.25 -3.52
N SER A 650 -5.49 -34.82 -4.19
CA SER A 650 -6.11 -35.58 -5.27
C SER A 650 -5.41 -35.33 -6.61
N LYS A 651 -5.21 -36.35 -7.44
CA LYS A 651 -4.52 -36.16 -8.73
C LYS A 651 -5.49 -35.62 -9.77
N TYR A 652 -5.23 -34.45 -10.33
CA TYR A 652 -6.00 -33.92 -11.45
C TYR A 652 -5.19 -34.06 -12.73
N THR A 653 -5.78 -34.67 -13.76
CA THR A 653 -5.17 -34.78 -15.08
C THR A 653 -6.01 -34.05 -16.09
N TYR A 654 -5.36 -33.19 -16.88
CA TYR A 654 -5.99 -32.27 -17.80
C TYR A 654 -5.62 -32.60 -19.24
N ARG A 655 -6.54 -32.29 -20.15
CA ARG A 655 -6.28 -32.19 -21.59
C ARG A 655 -7.12 -31.05 -22.18
N VAL A 656 -6.58 -30.39 -23.21
CA VAL A 656 -7.22 -29.21 -23.83
C VAL A 656 -7.39 -29.46 -25.32
N SER A 657 -8.56 -29.15 -25.86
CA SER A 657 -8.85 -29.17 -27.30
C SER A 657 -9.12 -27.74 -27.79
N ALA A 658 -8.66 -27.41 -28.98
CA ALA A 658 -8.98 -26.13 -29.62
C ALA A 658 -10.32 -26.22 -30.36
N ILE A 659 -11.01 -25.09 -30.47
CA ILE A 659 -12.30 -24.96 -31.13
C ILE A 659 -12.15 -23.95 -32.26
N ASN A 660 -12.50 -24.36 -33.48
CA ASN A 660 -12.64 -23.48 -34.63
C ASN A 660 -14.02 -23.70 -35.27
N SER A 661 -14.29 -23.07 -36.42
CA SER A 661 -15.58 -23.24 -37.09
C SER A 661 -15.85 -24.65 -37.62
N ALA A 662 -14.82 -25.51 -37.74
CA ALA A 662 -14.97 -26.92 -38.14
C ALA A 662 -15.38 -27.82 -36.97
N GLY A 663 -15.10 -27.40 -35.74
CA GLY A 663 -15.41 -28.15 -34.52
C GLY A 663 -14.24 -28.20 -33.53
N VAL A 664 -14.28 -29.21 -32.66
CA VAL A 664 -13.30 -29.43 -31.59
C VAL A 664 -12.17 -30.33 -32.09
N SER A 665 -10.92 -29.93 -31.88
CA SER A 665 -9.75 -30.73 -32.21
C SER A 665 -9.61 -31.99 -31.33
N GLU A 666 -8.74 -32.91 -31.76
CA GLU A 666 -8.17 -33.90 -30.85
C GLU A 666 -7.50 -33.20 -29.64
N PRO A 667 -7.51 -33.83 -28.45
CA PRO A 667 -6.97 -33.22 -27.24
C PRO A 667 -5.44 -33.15 -27.25
N SER A 668 -4.90 -32.18 -26.51
CA SER A 668 -3.46 -32.03 -26.25
C SER A 668 -2.87 -33.26 -25.54
N ASN A 669 -1.56 -33.21 -25.27
CA ASN A 669 -0.96 -34.11 -24.28
C ASN A 669 -1.72 -34.00 -22.94
N GLU A 670 -1.83 -35.12 -22.22
CA GLU A 670 -2.30 -35.10 -20.85
C GLU A 670 -1.21 -34.52 -19.94
N PHE A 671 -1.61 -33.71 -18.96
CA PHE A 671 -0.71 -33.25 -17.91
C PHE A 671 -1.38 -33.39 -16.56
N SER A 672 -0.71 -34.08 -15.63
CA SER A 672 -1.21 -34.26 -14.28
C SER A 672 -0.57 -33.28 -13.31
N ALA A 673 -1.37 -32.71 -12.42
CA ALA A 673 -0.90 -31.97 -11.27
C ALA A 673 -1.69 -32.40 -10.03
N ILE A 674 -1.04 -32.36 -8.87
CA ILE A 674 -1.64 -32.67 -7.59
C ILE A 674 -1.63 -31.37 -6.80
N PRO A 675 -2.81 -30.79 -6.47
CA PRO A 675 -2.89 -29.61 -5.63
C PRO A 675 -2.52 -30.05 -4.23
N ARG A 676 -1.31 -29.71 -3.82
CA ARG A 676 -0.86 -29.81 -2.43
C ARG A 676 -0.30 -28.46 -2.04
N SER A 677 -0.11 -28.24 -0.74
CA SER A 677 0.80 -27.19 -0.28
C SER A 677 2.20 -27.62 -0.73
N ASN A 678 2.58 -27.17 -1.92
CA ASN A 678 3.74 -27.73 -2.62
C ASN A 678 5.02 -26.95 -2.36
N ASN A 679 5.01 -25.91 -1.52
CA ASN A 679 6.24 -25.20 -1.26
C ASN A 679 6.21 -24.37 0.02
N VAL A 680 7.13 -24.66 0.93
CA VAL A 680 7.68 -23.62 1.81
C VAL A 680 8.59 -22.83 0.88
N GLN A 681 8.23 -21.61 0.48
CA GLN A 681 9.11 -20.74 -0.31
C GLN A 681 9.13 -19.39 0.34
N ILE A 682 10.32 -18.87 0.57
CA ILE A 682 10.52 -17.55 1.15
C ILE A 682 10.35 -16.50 0.06
N SER A 683 9.49 -15.53 0.30
CA SER A 683 9.35 -14.34 -0.55
C SER A 683 10.70 -13.63 -0.69
N PRO A 684 11.08 -13.07 -1.86
CA PRO A 684 12.34 -12.33 -2.02
C PRO A 684 12.49 -11.19 -1.01
N ILE A 685 13.49 -11.26 -0.11
CA ILE A 685 13.79 -10.24 0.91
C ILE A 685 14.69 -9.13 0.33
N GLY A 686 15.49 -9.43 -0.70
CA GLY A 686 16.36 -8.46 -1.37
C GLY A 686 17.69 -8.20 -0.65
N LYS A 687 18.36 -7.10 -1.01
CA LYS A 687 19.56 -6.60 -0.32
C LYS A 687 19.13 -5.57 0.70
N LEU A 688 19.64 -5.69 1.92
CA LEU A 688 19.29 -4.80 3.03
C LEU A 688 20.50 -3.95 3.40
N THR A 689 20.23 -2.74 3.87
CA THR A 689 21.22 -1.81 4.41
C THR A 689 20.70 -1.25 5.72
N ILE A 690 21.56 -1.13 6.73
CA ILE A 690 21.23 -0.60 8.05
C ILE A 690 22.40 0.21 8.60
N ASP A 691 22.15 1.22 9.42
CA ASP A 691 23.22 1.93 10.14
C ASP A 691 23.56 1.18 11.44
N GLU A 692 24.82 1.23 11.88
CA GLU A 692 25.18 0.68 13.19
C GLU A 692 24.36 1.31 14.32
N GLY A 693 23.99 0.51 15.33
CA GLY A 693 23.16 0.93 16.46
C GLY A 693 21.65 0.94 16.22
N LYS A 694 21.18 0.79 14.97
CA LYS A 694 19.74 0.72 14.64
C LYS A 694 19.22 -0.71 14.56
N LEU A 695 18.00 -0.95 15.02
CA LEU A 695 17.35 -2.26 14.93
C LEU A 695 16.92 -2.52 13.49
N LEU A 696 17.39 -3.63 12.91
CA LEU A 696 16.86 -4.18 11.67
C LEU A 696 15.92 -5.34 12.04
N SER A 697 14.61 -5.13 11.82
CA SER A 697 13.59 -6.16 12.00
C SER A 697 12.76 -6.35 10.74
N PHE A 698 12.42 -7.60 10.41
CA PHE A 698 11.44 -7.92 9.36
C PHE A 698 10.92 -9.35 9.51
N THR A 699 9.69 -9.58 9.07
CA THR A 699 9.08 -10.91 9.06
C THR A 699 9.30 -11.61 7.72
N VAL A 700 9.90 -12.80 7.77
CA VAL A 700 10.12 -13.65 6.60
C VAL A 700 8.79 -14.23 6.12
N LYS A 701 8.24 -13.66 5.05
CA LYS A 701 6.96 -14.13 4.49
C LYS A 701 7.17 -15.34 3.58
N LEU A 702 6.30 -16.33 3.72
CA LEU A 702 6.19 -17.39 2.72
C LEU A 702 5.37 -16.90 1.52
N ILE A 703 5.68 -17.37 0.32
CA ILE A 703 4.88 -17.07 -0.89
C ILE A 703 3.46 -17.65 -0.74
N ASP A 704 3.31 -18.77 -0.04
CA ASP A 704 2.03 -19.39 0.29
C ASP A 704 1.68 -19.13 1.77
N ASN A 705 0.84 -18.13 2.01
CA ASN A 705 0.37 -17.74 3.36
C ASN A 705 -0.53 -18.80 4.03
N SER A 706 -0.96 -19.84 3.29
CA SER A 706 -1.72 -20.96 3.85
C SER A 706 -0.83 -21.98 4.57
N VAL A 707 0.50 -21.92 4.38
CA VAL A 707 1.46 -22.74 5.11
C VAL A 707 1.56 -22.24 6.55
N LYS A 708 1.02 -23.04 7.48
CA LYS A 708 1.12 -22.80 8.92
C LYS A 708 2.21 -23.69 9.54
N ASP A 709 2.72 -23.25 10.69
CA ASP A 709 3.70 -23.97 11.51
C ASP A 709 5.05 -24.25 10.81
N ALA A 710 5.46 -23.39 9.87
CA ALA A 710 6.80 -23.46 9.29
C ALA A 710 7.85 -23.06 10.33
N VAL A 711 8.99 -23.76 10.32
CA VAL A 711 10.10 -23.52 11.24
C VAL A 711 11.20 -22.73 10.53
N PHE A 712 11.49 -21.53 10.99
CA PHE A 712 12.50 -20.63 10.46
C PHE A 712 13.82 -20.71 11.24
N THR A 713 14.94 -20.69 10.54
CA THR A 713 16.29 -20.78 11.14
C THR A 713 17.30 -19.94 10.38
N LEU A 714 18.28 -19.37 11.10
CA LEU A 714 19.46 -18.73 10.52
C LEU A 714 20.58 -19.76 10.33
N GLU A 715 21.15 -19.82 9.14
CA GLU A 715 22.24 -20.72 8.77
C GLU A 715 23.38 -19.93 8.09
N ASN A 716 24.56 -20.55 7.94
CA ASN A 716 25.74 -19.95 7.30
C ASN A 716 26.27 -18.67 7.96
N ASN A 717 26.54 -18.76 9.26
CA ASN A 717 27.21 -17.73 10.06
C ASN A 717 26.48 -16.36 10.05
N PRO A 718 25.25 -16.29 10.60
CA PRO A 718 24.59 -15.00 10.82
C PRO A 718 25.45 -14.09 11.71
N PRO A 719 25.29 -12.76 11.61
CA PRO A 719 26.02 -11.83 12.47
C PRO A 719 25.72 -12.08 13.96
N ALA A 720 26.69 -11.78 14.81
CA ALA A 720 26.54 -11.97 16.25
C ALA A 720 25.36 -11.14 16.78
N GLY A 721 24.49 -11.77 17.58
CA GLY A 721 23.30 -11.14 18.14
C GLY A 721 22.05 -11.19 17.23
N ALA A 722 22.17 -11.62 15.97
CA ALA A 722 21.01 -11.79 15.10
C ALA A 722 20.14 -12.97 15.56
N LYS A 723 18.83 -12.76 15.61
CA LYS A 723 17.84 -13.75 16.03
C LYS A 723 16.79 -13.92 14.94
N ILE A 724 16.22 -15.13 14.86
CA ILE A 724 14.99 -15.38 14.12
C ILE A 724 14.05 -16.19 15.00
N ILE A 725 12.80 -15.75 15.12
CA ILE A 725 11.79 -16.48 15.86
C ILE A 725 11.32 -17.65 15.00
N SER A 726 11.43 -18.86 15.54
CA SER A 726 11.32 -20.07 14.73
C SER A 726 9.93 -20.33 14.16
N ASN A 727 8.85 -19.89 14.79
CA ASN A 727 7.47 -20.15 14.34
C ASN A 727 6.87 -18.98 13.53
N THR A 728 7.33 -17.75 13.75
CA THR A 728 6.82 -16.55 13.05
C THR A 728 7.71 -16.12 11.88
N GLY A 729 9.00 -16.46 11.92
CA GLY A 729 9.97 -16.00 10.93
C GLY A 729 10.40 -14.55 11.12
N MET A 730 10.09 -13.94 12.27
CA MET A 730 10.55 -12.59 12.60
C MET A 730 12.05 -12.59 12.84
N PHE A 731 12.79 -11.92 11.96
CA PHE A 731 14.22 -11.67 12.08
C PHE A 731 14.46 -10.36 12.82
N SER A 732 15.41 -10.33 13.75
CA SER A 732 15.86 -9.11 14.41
C SER A 732 17.38 -9.09 14.61
N TRP A 733 18.00 -7.94 14.36
CA TRP A 733 19.42 -7.72 14.61
C TRP A 733 19.75 -6.23 14.77
N THR A 734 20.47 -5.88 15.83
CA THR A 734 21.03 -4.53 16.04
C THR A 734 22.55 -4.61 15.87
N PRO A 735 23.13 -4.11 14.77
CA PRO A 735 24.57 -4.12 14.55
C PRO A 735 25.28 -3.24 15.59
N SER A 736 26.37 -3.73 16.17
CA SER A 736 27.21 -2.95 17.08
C SER A 736 28.09 -1.96 16.32
N SER A 737 28.75 -1.04 17.03
CA SER A 737 29.79 -0.18 16.45
C SER A 737 30.98 -0.96 15.87
N SER A 738 31.17 -2.22 16.26
CA SER A 738 32.18 -3.08 15.65
C SER A 738 31.74 -3.65 14.30
N ASP A 739 30.47 -3.48 13.92
CA ASP A 739 29.87 -3.99 12.69
C ASP A 739 29.83 -2.94 11.57
N GLY A 740 30.05 -1.65 11.88
CA GLY A 740 30.14 -0.55 10.92
C GLY A 740 31.05 -0.86 9.72
N GLY A 741 30.55 -0.58 8.52
CA GLY A 741 31.27 -0.77 7.26
C GLY A 741 31.42 -2.23 6.80
N LYS A 742 30.87 -3.20 7.54
CA LYS A 742 30.90 -4.63 7.16
C LYS A 742 29.67 -5.03 6.36
N THR A 743 29.81 -6.13 5.62
CA THR A 743 28.72 -6.80 4.93
C THR A 743 28.60 -8.23 5.44
N TYR A 744 27.38 -8.61 5.83
CA TYR A 744 27.04 -9.95 6.31
C TYR A 744 26.21 -10.67 5.26
N THR A 745 26.63 -11.88 4.88
CA THR A 745 25.90 -12.75 3.96
C THR A 745 25.65 -14.08 4.66
N PHE A 746 24.38 -14.39 4.90
CA PHE A 746 23.93 -15.60 5.59
C PHE A 746 22.60 -16.07 5.02
N ASP A 747 22.14 -17.24 5.45
CA ASP A 747 20.93 -17.86 4.93
C ASP A 747 19.81 -17.85 5.94
N ILE A 748 18.61 -17.51 5.47
CA ILE A 748 17.36 -17.79 6.18
C ILE A 748 16.75 -19.04 5.55
N THR A 749 16.40 -20.01 6.38
CA THR A 749 15.77 -21.26 5.94
C THR A 749 14.41 -21.41 6.59
N ALA A 750 13.41 -21.80 5.82
CA ALA A 750 12.08 -22.17 6.32
C ALA A 750 11.84 -23.66 6.05
N LYS A 751 11.41 -24.42 7.05
CA LYS A 751 11.24 -25.88 6.99
C LYS A 751 9.85 -26.30 7.49
N LYS A 752 9.16 -27.18 6.75
CA LYS A 752 7.91 -27.81 7.18
C LYS A 752 7.81 -29.22 6.61
N ASP A 753 7.53 -30.21 7.47
CA ASP A 753 7.25 -31.60 7.09
C ASP A 753 8.27 -32.23 6.11
N GLY A 754 9.56 -31.90 6.29
CA GLY A 754 10.66 -32.41 5.47
C GLY A 754 10.94 -31.65 4.16
N ILE A 755 10.16 -30.60 3.87
CA ILE A 755 10.38 -29.67 2.75
C ILE A 755 11.00 -28.39 3.31
N SER A 756 11.95 -27.81 2.59
CA SER A 756 12.62 -26.58 3.01
C SER A 756 12.92 -25.66 1.84
N ASP A 757 12.88 -24.36 2.09
CA ASP A 757 13.45 -23.36 1.19
C ASP A 757 14.43 -22.46 1.92
N LYS A 758 15.39 -21.96 1.16
CA LYS A 758 16.51 -21.20 1.67
C LYS A 758 16.71 -19.96 0.82
N GLN A 759 16.81 -18.82 1.48
CA GLN A 759 17.16 -17.57 0.84
C GLN A 759 18.43 -17.00 1.45
N THR A 760 19.41 -16.73 0.59
CA THR A 760 20.62 -16.01 0.97
C THR A 760 20.35 -14.52 1.01
N ILE A 761 20.54 -13.91 2.17
CA ILE A 761 20.38 -12.47 2.36
C ILE A 761 21.73 -11.81 2.56
N THR A 762 21.83 -10.56 2.14
CA THR A 762 23.03 -9.74 2.33
C THR A 762 22.63 -8.43 2.99
N ILE A 763 23.22 -8.18 4.16
CA ILE A 763 23.02 -6.96 4.95
C ILE A 763 24.32 -6.16 4.94
N THR A 764 24.25 -4.91 4.51
CA THR A 764 25.38 -3.96 4.59
C THR A 764 25.16 -3.04 5.77
N VAL A 765 26.14 -2.94 6.66
CA VAL A 765 26.11 -2.01 7.78
C VAL A 765 26.85 -0.74 7.36
N ASN A 766 26.14 0.39 7.34
CA ASN A 766 26.78 1.68 7.10
C ASN A 766 27.64 2.03 8.31
N ASP A 767 28.87 2.44 8.04
CA ASP A 767 29.77 2.98 9.06
C ASP A 767 29.31 4.40 9.40
N SER A 768 28.98 4.63 10.67
CA SER A 768 28.71 5.96 11.17
C SER A 768 30.05 6.70 11.26
N LEU A 769 30.52 7.24 10.13
CA LEU A 769 31.67 8.13 10.13
C LEU A 769 31.34 9.31 11.05
N ILE A 770 31.91 9.27 12.26
CA ILE A 770 32.10 10.44 13.10
C ILE A 770 32.80 11.46 12.20
N SER A 771 32.08 12.52 11.84
CA SER A 771 32.69 13.77 11.45
C SER A 771 33.56 14.21 12.62
N GLN A 772 34.84 13.85 12.60
CA GLN A 772 35.85 14.42 13.47
C GLN A 772 36.11 15.87 13.03
N PRO A 773 36.47 16.74 13.99
CA PRO A 773 35.76 17.99 14.30
C PRO A 773 36.02 19.19 13.38
#